data_AF-A0AA36JHS9-F1
#
_entry.id   AF-A0AA36JHS9-F1
#
_cell.length_a   1.000
_cell.length_b   1.000
_cell.length_c   1.000
_cell.angle_alpha   90.00
_cell.angle_beta   90.00
_cell.angle_gamma   90.00
#
_symmetry.space_group_name_H-M   'P 1'
#
loop_
_entity.id
_entity.type
_entity.pdbx_description
1 polymer ?
#
loop_
_entity_poly.entity_id
_entity_poly.type
_entity_poly.pdbx_seq_one_letter_code
_entity_poly.pdbx_strand_id
1 'polypeptide(L)'
;MGCCASVSNAEDPTTPVRLDRARPVTNAFHNTVHKRLRKLNELDEITKVPFILIELTGEGDGEGEIEVTGKDEYGVYEALENFFVSTWGCEKLDPGDDSEDTKIPFCKGQYRWPGFSVQGDDGLNNLGKKTMEIIDFMCGHLSWTLAVVNGGNVGANRDVRETQLIFKAPHPMNLVAPHLMVELRSAGFVEVCADLDEEHGDILESLDEYFADRFQAERIEGHEDFCDRYYQAGDGAFKGIAGSLESNFGLLCTDVCDRITQWEGWSLVACNASNYGADGTYSEQQMIFRRDYHPLGDSKYVQVILNGLGNIEVNGKHIREIHSKLDGFLRRKWGCERAGQFHEGETMCRRYTWGNDLNMLLCTAEVVKFFELQGWEIQVASQQQVLEDGNWCQEQQLLFRPGRTEVGTIEPHVFFELYAGEGDPQYFEDEETTQVLGNQQLRIRCIGPGSDKGRVSPEIRSVMQEFQTFVEDYLGGEQTETDGEFESVYACNVFMCRGKFENNLAQWTMRLCDWMVDTLGWSFIVCSLCNMGEFGQNRLQQVIFRFDGDKRALPVSKSVNNAVQEYIDPEIFPSYWEYEEVLQQQVMQRVKACKAEEKEALQQLVDATFKRVLTRDRVPDDDAENDEEMPYRIEVVHAFRSEHARLQNLLCQVESDKEAPEESFSIKTSEVETLLSERLKQDESYLYHGTNPSSAMSILKTGFVLDHAGSATGTMYGAGVYLAECSSKSDEYGRDDGGNTYPSLLAMLICRSYVGNVHVVDSAGDHVPDARAGGFDCICGDREAKVGTYREFVFFDERQVYPEYAIIYRRQYDKMKVPDHMVVPTTGTTGRFWQMKAGDWKNVPPEVNKVLIQAMKDGDNEVAITLHGTEYIFNLHDKKGVNTRTGNKVPLRAPMVR
;
A
#
# COMPACT_ATOMS: atom_id res chain seq x y z
N MET A 1 76.38 10.31 -11.94
CA MET A 1 75.76 11.60 -12.30
C MET A 1 74.44 11.30 -12.98
N GLY A 2 73.34 11.86 -12.47
CA GLY A 2 72.04 12.11 -13.11
C GLY A 2 71.36 11.02 -13.94
N CYS A 3 70.12 10.67 -13.61
CA CYS A 3 68.98 11.40 -14.17
C CYS A 3 67.63 10.93 -13.60
N CYS A 4 66.95 11.89 -12.98
CA CYS A 4 65.51 12.17 -12.95
C CYS A 4 64.50 11.01 -12.91
N ALA A 5 63.89 10.90 -11.73
CA ALA A 5 62.47 10.61 -11.58
C ALA A 5 61.64 11.44 -12.56
N SER A 6 60.75 10.77 -13.28
CA SER A 6 59.58 11.38 -13.90
C SER A 6 58.35 10.84 -13.18
N VAL A 7 57.72 11.74 -12.46
CA VAL A 7 56.35 11.62 -11.95
C VAL A 7 55.45 11.54 -13.18
N SER A 8 54.79 10.41 -13.39
CA SER A 8 53.60 10.34 -14.25
C SER A 8 52.37 10.54 -13.37
N ASN A 9 51.72 11.67 -13.60
CA ASN A 9 50.43 12.05 -13.05
C ASN A 9 49.31 11.07 -13.49
N ALA A 10 48.38 10.84 -12.56
CA ALA A 10 46.93 10.67 -12.72
C ALA A 10 46.37 9.56 -13.66
N GLU A 11 45.80 8.50 -13.06
CA GLU A 11 44.66 7.60 -13.45
C GLU A 11 44.75 6.33 -12.53
N ASP A 12 43.73 5.75 -11.87
CA ASP A 12 42.26 5.79 -11.96
C ASP A 12 41.57 5.28 -10.65
N PRO A 13 40.35 5.72 -10.25
CA PRO A 13 39.70 5.44 -8.96
C PRO A 13 38.74 4.22 -8.87
N THR A 14 38.83 3.20 -9.74
CA THR A 14 37.70 2.26 -9.92
C THR A 14 37.97 0.80 -9.49
N THR A 15 37.22 0.30 -8.51
CA THR A 15 36.95 -1.15 -8.34
C THR A 15 36.21 -1.62 -9.60
N PRO A 16 36.50 -2.80 -10.20
CA PRO A 16 35.72 -3.29 -11.32
C PRO A 16 34.24 -3.33 -10.95
N VAL A 17 33.39 -2.92 -11.89
CA VAL A 17 31.92 -2.88 -11.70
C VAL A 17 31.39 -4.26 -11.32
N ARG A 18 31.97 -5.31 -11.90
CA ARG A 18 31.74 -6.71 -11.54
C ARG A 18 32.93 -7.28 -10.78
N LEU A 19 32.67 -7.80 -9.58
CA LEU A 19 33.63 -8.56 -8.79
C LEU A 19 33.33 -10.05 -8.91
N ASP A 20 34.28 -10.87 -9.35
CA ASP A 20 34.04 -12.32 -9.46
C ASP A 20 34.05 -13.04 -8.10
N ARG A 21 34.64 -12.41 -7.07
CA ARG A 21 34.76 -12.94 -5.71
C ARG A 21 34.69 -11.82 -4.69
N ALA A 22 34.16 -12.13 -3.52
CA ALA A 22 34.17 -11.21 -2.40
C ALA A 22 35.60 -10.83 -1.97
N ARG A 23 35.72 -9.63 -1.40
CA ARG A 23 36.98 -9.12 -0.86
C ARG A 23 36.74 -8.04 0.20
N PRO A 24 37.69 -7.85 1.14
CA PRO A 24 37.63 -6.74 2.10
C PRO A 24 37.57 -5.37 1.43
N VAL A 25 36.85 -4.44 2.04
CA VAL A 25 36.79 -3.04 1.62
C VAL A 25 38.18 -2.40 1.78
N THR A 26 38.66 -1.75 0.71
CA THR A 26 39.89 -0.94 0.75
C THR A 26 39.58 0.50 1.15
N ASN A 27 40.54 1.26 1.69
CA ASN A 27 40.33 2.68 2.04
C ASN A 27 39.83 3.53 0.85
N ALA A 28 40.31 3.27 -0.37
CA ALA A 28 39.83 3.99 -1.55
C ALA A 28 38.35 3.67 -1.87
N PHE A 29 37.96 2.41 -1.69
CA PHE A 29 36.58 1.99 -1.89
C PHE A 29 35.66 2.47 -0.77
N HIS A 30 36.12 2.46 0.47
CA HIS A 30 35.45 3.07 1.62
C HIS A 30 35.02 4.52 1.31
N ASN A 31 35.96 5.36 0.86
CA ASN A 31 35.64 6.75 0.49
C ASN A 31 34.65 6.83 -0.70
N THR A 32 34.65 5.84 -1.59
CA THR A 32 33.69 5.76 -2.70
C THR A 32 32.29 5.45 -2.19
N VAL A 33 32.17 4.54 -1.23
CA VAL A 33 30.89 4.21 -0.58
C VAL A 33 30.31 5.42 0.14
N HIS A 34 31.08 6.13 0.97
CA HIS A 34 30.58 7.33 1.65
C HIS A 34 30.17 8.44 0.69
N LYS A 35 30.83 8.57 -0.48
CA LYS A 35 30.35 9.47 -1.55
C LYS A 35 28.99 9.05 -2.11
N ARG A 36 28.75 7.75 -2.27
CA ARG A 36 27.44 7.23 -2.70
C ARG A 36 26.37 7.47 -1.63
N LEU A 37 26.67 7.23 -0.36
CA LEU A 37 25.77 7.51 0.76
C LEU A 37 25.36 9.00 0.78
N ARG A 38 26.30 9.92 0.58
CA ARG A 38 25.97 11.36 0.47
C ARG A 38 25.08 11.68 -0.73
N LYS A 39 25.30 11.06 -1.90
CA LYS A 39 24.37 11.19 -3.04
C LYS A 39 22.98 10.63 -2.73
N LEU A 40 22.88 9.57 -1.92
CA LEU A 40 21.58 9.07 -1.46
C LEU A 40 20.86 10.08 -0.57
N ASN A 41 21.58 10.81 0.27
CA ASN A 41 20.96 11.90 1.03
C ASN A 41 20.44 13.03 0.13
N GLU A 42 21.14 13.34 -0.97
CA GLU A 42 20.63 14.28 -1.98
C GLU A 42 19.35 13.75 -2.68
N LEU A 43 19.25 12.42 -2.87
CA LEU A 43 18.03 11.77 -3.35
C LEU A 43 16.90 11.87 -2.30
N ASP A 44 17.20 11.62 -1.02
CA ASP A 44 16.25 11.77 0.09
C ASP A 44 15.65 13.19 0.16
N GLU A 45 16.41 14.23 -0.22
CA GLU A 45 15.90 15.62 -0.25
C GLU A 45 14.83 15.87 -1.33
N ILE A 46 14.80 15.07 -2.40
CA ILE A 46 13.87 15.23 -3.53
C ILE A 46 12.72 14.22 -3.53
N THR A 47 12.86 13.08 -2.85
CA THR A 47 11.83 12.06 -2.66
C THR A 47 10.79 12.50 -1.62
N LYS A 48 9.53 12.10 -1.79
CA LYS A 48 8.37 12.55 -1.01
C LYS A 48 7.65 11.43 -0.28
N VAL A 49 7.63 10.21 -0.83
CA VAL A 49 6.94 9.05 -0.24
C VAL A 49 7.98 8.24 0.53
N PRO A 50 8.06 8.37 1.86
CA PRO A 50 9.06 7.63 2.62
C PRO A 50 8.69 6.15 2.74
N PHE A 51 9.71 5.32 2.62
CA PHE A 51 9.70 3.93 3.07
C PHE A 51 10.60 3.77 4.30
N ILE A 52 10.18 2.90 5.21
CA ILE A 52 10.96 2.44 6.36
C ILE A 52 10.98 0.92 6.32
N LEU A 53 12.15 0.33 6.47
CA LEU A 53 12.31 -1.10 6.70
C LEU A 53 12.89 -1.31 8.11
N ILE A 54 12.26 -2.19 8.87
CA ILE A 54 12.71 -2.65 10.18
C ILE A 54 13.01 -4.14 10.06
N GLU A 55 14.26 -4.52 10.31
CA GLU A 55 14.69 -5.91 10.35
C GLU A 55 14.90 -6.33 11.80
N LEU A 56 14.34 -7.48 12.18
CA LEU A 56 14.54 -8.11 13.48
C LEU A 56 15.22 -9.45 13.27
N THR A 57 16.29 -9.68 14.02
CA THR A 57 17.01 -10.95 14.02
C THR A 57 17.10 -11.49 15.44
N GLY A 58 17.04 -12.81 15.58
CA GLY A 58 17.22 -13.51 16.85
C GLY A 58 17.92 -14.85 16.65
N GLU A 59 18.85 -15.18 17.56
CA GLU A 59 19.57 -16.46 17.59
C GLU A 59 19.49 -17.08 18.99
N GLY A 60 18.95 -18.30 19.10
CA GLY A 60 18.84 -19.03 20.37
C GLY A 60 17.97 -18.35 21.44
N ASP A 61 18.30 -18.55 22.72
CA ASP A 61 17.69 -17.83 23.85
C ASP A 61 18.62 -16.71 24.31
N GLY A 62 18.20 -15.45 24.14
CA GLY A 62 19.00 -14.30 24.59
C GLY A 62 18.82 -13.04 23.78
N GLU A 63 19.92 -12.55 23.21
CA GLU A 63 19.98 -11.27 22.51
C GLU A 63 19.62 -11.45 21.03
N GLY A 64 18.90 -10.49 20.49
CA GLY A 64 18.73 -10.31 19.06
C GLY A 64 19.11 -8.89 18.65
N GLU A 65 18.96 -8.60 17.36
CA GLU A 65 19.29 -7.30 16.77
C GLU A 65 18.11 -6.71 16.02
N ILE A 66 18.06 -5.38 15.97
CA ILE A 66 17.09 -4.60 15.23
C ILE A 66 17.85 -3.59 14.36
N GLU A 67 17.59 -3.62 13.05
CA GLU A 67 18.10 -2.64 12.10
C GLU A 67 16.96 -1.83 11.51
N VAL A 68 17.12 -0.51 11.45
CA VAL A 68 16.13 0.43 10.87
C VAL A 68 16.80 1.20 9.74
N THR A 69 16.21 1.13 8.54
CA THR A 69 16.68 1.86 7.36
C THR A 69 15.53 2.51 6.61
N GLY A 70 15.85 3.49 5.76
CA GLY A 70 14.87 4.29 5.03
C GLY A 70 14.98 5.79 5.31
N LYS A 71 13.92 6.52 5.00
CA LYS A 71 13.89 7.99 5.13
C LYS A 71 13.33 8.41 6.49
N ASP A 72 14.04 9.28 7.19
CA ASP A 72 13.52 9.88 8.43
C ASP A 72 12.51 10.97 8.08
N GLU A 73 11.24 10.61 8.15
CA GLU A 73 10.12 11.52 7.98
C GLU A 73 9.16 11.35 9.16
N TYR A 74 8.44 12.42 9.50
CA TYR A 74 7.48 12.44 10.59
C TYR A 74 8.07 12.14 11.99
N GLY A 75 9.40 12.21 12.16
CA GLY A 75 10.08 11.92 13.42
C GLY A 75 10.09 10.43 13.79
N VAL A 76 9.96 9.54 12.80
CA VAL A 76 9.82 8.10 13.01
C VAL A 76 11.03 7.48 13.72
N TYR A 77 12.26 7.95 13.44
CA TYR A 77 13.46 7.41 14.08
C TYR A 77 13.51 7.73 15.57
N GLU A 78 13.18 8.96 15.97
CA GLU A 78 13.08 9.33 17.38
C GLU A 78 11.99 8.52 18.09
N ALA A 79 10.84 8.33 17.44
CA ALA A 79 9.75 7.53 17.98
C ALA A 79 10.13 6.05 18.17
N LEU A 80 10.73 5.43 17.15
CA LEU A 80 11.21 4.04 17.20
C LEU A 80 12.31 3.86 18.24
N GLU A 81 13.27 4.77 18.32
CA GLU A 81 14.32 4.74 19.35
C GLU A 81 13.72 4.76 20.75
N ASN A 82 12.81 5.69 21.01
CA ASN A 82 12.13 5.77 22.29
C ASN A 82 11.35 4.48 22.58
N PHE A 83 10.67 3.90 21.59
CA PHE A 83 9.96 2.64 21.73
C PHE A 83 10.91 1.48 22.07
N PHE A 84 11.95 1.26 21.27
CA PHE A 84 12.90 0.16 21.50
C PHE A 84 13.67 0.31 22.81
N VAL A 85 14.17 1.50 23.12
CA VAL A 85 14.98 1.71 24.33
C VAL A 85 14.10 1.73 25.58
N SER A 86 12.97 2.45 25.57
CA SER A 86 12.16 2.64 26.78
C SER A 86 11.19 1.49 27.03
N THR A 87 10.64 0.89 25.98
CA THR A 87 9.63 -0.17 26.09
C THR A 87 10.26 -1.56 26.08
N TRP A 88 11.18 -1.81 25.16
CA TRP A 88 11.85 -3.12 25.02
C TRP A 88 13.18 -3.22 25.77
N GLY A 89 13.68 -2.11 26.33
CA GLY A 89 14.96 -2.11 27.05
C GLY A 89 16.16 -2.34 26.13
N CYS A 90 16.06 -1.98 24.85
CA CYS A 90 17.12 -2.20 23.88
C CYS A 90 18.35 -1.32 24.17
N GLU A 91 19.54 -1.84 23.87
CA GLU A 91 20.78 -1.08 23.81
C GLU A 91 20.95 -0.48 22.41
N LYS A 92 21.12 0.84 22.32
CA LYS A 92 21.43 1.50 21.05
C LYS A 92 22.88 1.22 20.67
N LEU A 93 23.09 0.72 19.45
CA LEU A 93 24.41 0.50 18.87
C LEU A 93 24.80 1.67 17.97
N ASP A 94 26.08 1.77 17.64
CA ASP A 94 26.61 2.74 16.67
C ASP A 94 26.61 2.08 15.28
N PRO A 95 25.73 2.47 14.34
CA PRO A 95 25.76 1.94 12.98
C PRO A 95 26.87 2.56 12.12
N GLY A 96 27.54 3.63 12.56
CA GLY A 96 28.35 4.52 11.73
C GLY A 96 27.54 5.69 11.16
N ASP A 97 28.18 6.58 10.41
CA ASP A 97 27.55 7.77 9.82
C ASP A 97 28.08 8.08 8.41
N ASP A 98 27.71 9.23 7.85
CA ASP A 98 28.12 9.62 6.49
C ASP A 98 29.57 10.13 6.39
N SER A 99 30.30 10.22 7.50
CA SER A 99 31.68 10.66 7.57
C SER A 99 32.66 9.57 7.17
N GLU A 100 33.72 9.93 6.43
CA GLU A 100 34.71 8.97 5.91
C GLU A 100 35.64 8.38 7.00
N ASP A 101 35.51 8.80 8.26
CA ASP A 101 36.28 8.31 9.40
C ASP A 101 35.50 7.35 10.31
N THR A 102 34.23 7.10 10.03
CA THR A 102 33.40 6.12 10.74
C THR A 102 33.33 4.79 9.98
N LYS A 103 32.74 3.75 10.59
CA LYS A 103 32.47 2.51 9.88
C LYS A 103 31.34 2.75 8.87
N ILE A 104 31.34 2.01 7.75
CA ILE A 104 30.27 2.14 6.73
C ILE A 104 28.92 1.77 7.38
N PRO A 105 27.91 2.67 7.34
CA PRO A 105 26.58 2.37 7.85
C PRO A 105 25.74 1.58 6.84
N PHE A 106 25.18 0.47 7.29
CA PHE A 106 24.22 -0.35 6.53
C PHE A 106 22.77 -0.02 6.85
N CYS A 107 22.54 0.60 8.00
CA CYS A 107 21.26 1.08 8.48
C CYS A 107 21.45 2.46 9.14
N LYS A 108 20.35 3.15 9.47
CA LYS A 108 20.38 4.45 10.17
C LYS A 108 20.14 4.30 11.67
N GLY A 109 19.45 3.25 12.09
CA GLY A 109 19.28 2.88 13.50
C GLY A 109 19.65 1.41 13.71
N GLN A 110 20.43 1.13 14.75
CA GLN A 110 20.83 -0.23 15.10
C GLN A 110 20.66 -0.42 16.61
N TYR A 111 20.03 -1.51 17.01
CA TYR A 111 19.71 -1.78 18.41
C TYR A 111 19.93 -3.26 18.73
N ARG A 112 20.40 -3.54 19.94
CA ARG A 112 20.44 -4.89 20.50
C ARG A 112 19.26 -5.03 21.45
N TRP A 113 18.44 -6.06 21.27
CA TRP A 113 17.28 -6.32 22.12
C TRP A 113 17.48 -7.62 22.91
N PRO A 114 17.33 -7.62 24.24
CA PRO A 114 17.69 -8.76 25.09
C PRO A 114 16.59 -9.84 25.19
N GLY A 115 15.58 -9.77 24.34
CA GLY A 115 14.29 -10.43 24.56
C GLY A 115 13.96 -11.59 23.63
N PHE A 116 14.90 -12.07 22.81
CA PHE A 116 14.61 -13.18 21.90
C PHE A 116 14.53 -14.49 22.68
N SER A 117 13.47 -15.25 22.44
CA SER A 117 13.23 -16.50 23.17
C SER A 117 12.64 -17.56 22.26
N VAL A 118 13.09 -18.79 22.47
CA VAL A 118 12.61 -20.00 21.81
C VAL A 118 12.10 -20.99 22.86
N GLN A 119 11.16 -21.85 22.49
CA GLN A 119 10.65 -22.88 23.40
C GLN A 119 10.38 -24.19 22.65
N GLY A 120 10.90 -25.29 23.17
CA GLY A 120 10.69 -26.62 22.58
C GLY A 120 11.44 -26.81 21.26
N ASP A 121 11.12 -27.91 20.58
CA ASP A 121 11.74 -28.31 19.29
C ASP A 121 10.80 -28.09 18.10
N ASP A 122 9.63 -27.48 18.32
CA ASP A 122 8.56 -27.28 17.32
C ASP A 122 8.67 -25.94 16.58
N GLY A 123 9.80 -25.25 16.73
CA GLY A 123 10.09 -23.97 16.09
C GLY A 123 9.49 -22.74 16.80
N LEU A 124 8.78 -22.92 17.93
CA LEU A 124 8.15 -21.82 18.67
C LEU A 124 9.19 -20.80 19.13
N ASN A 125 8.92 -19.54 18.82
CA ASN A 125 9.73 -18.39 19.19
C ASN A 125 8.84 -17.15 19.31
N ASN A 126 9.33 -16.09 19.95
CA ASN A 126 8.52 -14.90 20.21
C ASN A 126 8.61 -13.82 19.11
N LEU A 127 9.22 -14.12 17.96
CA LEU A 127 9.41 -13.15 16.87
C LEU A 127 8.07 -12.74 16.24
N GLY A 128 7.09 -13.66 16.14
CA GLY A 128 5.74 -13.37 15.64
C GLY A 128 5.05 -12.29 16.49
N LYS A 129 5.04 -12.46 17.82
CA LYS A 129 4.52 -11.45 18.75
C LYS A 129 5.28 -10.13 18.70
N LYS A 130 6.62 -10.17 18.64
CA LYS A 130 7.44 -8.95 18.53
C LYS A 130 7.22 -8.20 17.22
N THR A 131 6.98 -8.93 16.14
CA THR A 131 6.56 -8.38 14.84
C THR A 131 5.23 -7.63 14.99
N MET A 132 4.24 -8.23 15.67
CA MET A 132 2.94 -7.60 15.91
C MET A 132 3.00 -6.38 16.84
N GLU A 133 3.86 -6.39 17.87
CA GLU A 133 4.09 -5.22 18.74
C GLU A 133 4.68 -4.02 17.94
N ILE A 134 5.56 -4.29 16.97
CA ILE A 134 6.08 -3.24 16.07
C ILE A 134 4.99 -2.76 15.11
N ILE A 135 4.16 -3.67 14.59
CA ILE A 135 3.04 -3.31 13.71
C ILE A 135 2.04 -2.42 14.47
N ASP A 136 1.66 -2.75 15.70
CA ASP A 136 0.82 -1.90 16.56
C ASP A 136 1.44 -0.51 16.73
N PHE A 137 2.72 -0.45 17.14
CA PHE A 137 3.38 0.82 17.33
C PHE A 137 3.45 1.66 16.03
N MET A 138 3.89 1.06 14.93
CA MET A 138 4.06 1.75 13.66
C MET A 138 2.70 2.15 13.04
N CYS A 139 1.73 1.24 13.01
CA CYS A 139 0.42 1.45 12.39
C CYS A 139 -0.57 2.15 13.32
N GLY A 140 -0.78 1.61 14.52
CA GLY A 140 -1.74 2.09 15.51
C GLY A 140 -1.36 3.41 16.17
N HIS A 141 -0.07 3.69 16.36
CA HIS A 141 0.37 4.96 17.00
C HIS A 141 0.98 5.97 16.02
N LEU A 142 1.81 5.51 15.09
CA LEU A 142 2.50 6.41 14.14
C LEU A 142 1.80 6.53 12.79
N SER A 143 0.71 5.79 12.58
CA SER A 143 -0.06 5.74 11.33
C SER A 143 0.71 5.24 10.12
N TRP A 144 1.90 4.66 10.25
CA TRP A 144 2.63 4.05 9.12
C TRP A 144 1.86 2.87 8.54
N THR A 145 1.98 2.65 7.23
CA THR A 145 1.23 1.58 6.57
C THR A 145 2.10 0.34 6.41
N LEU A 146 1.72 -0.78 7.04
CA LEU A 146 2.36 -2.06 6.76
C LEU A 146 2.16 -2.45 5.29
N ALA A 147 3.26 -2.75 4.60
CA ALA A 147 3.25 -3.15 3.19
C ALA A 147 3.67 -4.60 2.98
N VAL A 148 4.72 -5.04 3.67
CA VAL A 148 5.29 -6.38 3.52
C VAL A 148 5.83 -6.85 4.85
N VAL A 149 5.68 -8.14 5.12
CA VAL A 149 6.46 -8.86 6.13
C VAL A 149 7.10 -10.05 5.43
N ASN A 150 8.43 -10.08 5.47
CA ASN A 150 9.23 -11.20 5.00
C ASN A 150 9.90 -11.81 6.22
N GLY A 151 9.85 -13.13 6.31
CA GLY A 151 10.56 -13.91 7.31
C GLY A 151 11.60 -14.77 6.62
N GLY A 152 12.68 -15.05 7.33
CA GLY A 152 13.75 -15.89 6.87
C GLY A 152 14.41 -16.62 8.03
N ASN A 153 15.04 -17.74 7.71
CA ASN A 153 15.74 -18.57 8.67
C ASN A 153 17.13 -18.92 8.13
N VAL A 154 18.16 -18.62 8.90
CA VAL A 154 19.55 -18.93 8.56
C VAL A 154 20.23 -19.63 9.75
N GLY A 155 21.51 -19.90 9.64
CA GLY A 155 22.26 -20.72 10.59
C GLY A 155 22.30 -22.19 10.15
N ALA A 156 23.37 -22.87 10.56
CA ALA A 156 23.62 -24.27 10.22
C ALA A 156 22.45 -25.21 10.61
N ASN A 157 21.73 -24.85 11.68
CA ASN A 157 20.59 -25.60 12.19
C ASN A 157 19.26 -24.86 11.99
N ARG A 158 19.23 -23.81 11.17
CA ARG A 158 18.09 -22.88 11.06
C ARG A 158 17.68 -22.38 12.44
N ASP A 159 18.65 -21.94 13.22
CA ASP A 159 18.53 -21.43 14.59
C ASP A 159 18.52 -19.90 14.67
N VAL A 160 18.84 -19.24 13.56
CA VAL A 160 18.72 -17.78 13.39
C VAL A 160 17.41 -17.49 12.69
N ARG A 161 16.57 -16.67 13.32
CA ARG A 161 15.30 -16.17 12.78
C ARG A 161 15.47 -14.70 12.38
N GLU A 162 14.95 -14.33 11.21
CA GLU A 162 14.98 -12.99 10.67
C GLU A 162 13.56 -12.60 10.21
N THR A 163 13.13 -11.38 10.49
CA THR A 163 11.90 -10.79 9.96
C THR A 163 12.16 -9.37 9.49
N GLN A 164 11.85 -9.08 8.23
CA GLN A 164 11.83 -7.74 7.63
C GLN A 164 10.40 -7.22 7.52
N LEU A 165 10.12 -6.09 8.17
CA LEU A 165 8.89 -5.32 8.01
C LEU A 165 9.15 -4.11 7.12
N ILE A 166 8.35 -3.94 6.08
CA ILE A 166 8.38 -2.73 5.24
C ILE A 166 7.13 -1.92 5.48
N PHE A 167 7.33 -0.66 5.85
CA PHE A 167 6.29 0.34 6.04
C PHE A 167 6.37 1.42 4.96
N LYS A 168 5.19 1.78 4.42
CA LYS A 168 4.98 2.92 3.55
C LYS A 168 4.56 4.14 4.37
N ALA A 169 4.67 5.31 3.74
CA ALA A 169 4.22 6.59 4.25
C ALA A 169 2.92 6.51 5.09
N PRO A 170 2.85 7.28 6.19
CA PRO A 170 1.70 7.25 7.07
C PRO A 170 0.38 7.54 6.38
N HIS A 171 -0.64 6.75 6.75
CA HIS A 171 -2.00 6.88 6.29
C HIS A 171 -2.97 6.83 7.49
N PRO A 172 -3.97 7.71 7.55
CA PRO A 172 -4.91 7.81 8.68
C PRO A 172 -5.55 6.50 9.11
N MET A 173 -5.96 5.71 8.12
CA MET A 173 -6.71 4.49 8.36
C MET A 173 -5.96 3.47 9.21
N ASN A 174 -4.62 3.55 9.27
CA ASN A 174 -3.84 2.66 10.12
C ASN A 174 -4.14 2.85 11.61
N LEU A 175 -4.67 4.00 12.04
CA LEU A 175 -5.11 4.24 13.42
C LEU A 175 -6.36 3.43 13.82
N VAL A 176 -7.04 2.83 12.85
CA VAL A 176 -8.36 2.18 13.03
C VAL A 176 -8.45 0.88 12.22
N ALA A 177 -7.31 0.37 11.75
CA ALA A 177 -7.20 -0.85 10.95
C ALA A 177 -6.32 -1.86 11.70
N PRO A 178 -6.91 -2.61 12.66
CA PRO A 178 -6.18 -3.60 13.45
C PRO A 178 -5.58 -4.70 12.57
N HIS A 179 -4.56 -5.36 13.11
CA HIS A 179 -3.82 -6.42 12.44
C HIS A 179 -3.90 -7.75 13.20
N LEU A 180 -3.82 -8.83 12.45
CA LEU A 180 -3.87 -10.20 12.97
C LEU A 180 -2.87 -11.05 12.20
N MET A 181 -1.98 -11.72 12.90
CA MET A 181 -1.08 -12.73 12.35
C MET A 181 -1.56 -14.11 12.75
N VAL A 182 -1.65 -15.01 11.76
CA VAL A 182 -1.80 -16.45 11.97
C VAL A 182 -0.60 -17.15 11.38
N GLU A 183 0.09 -17.93 12.19
CA GLU A 183 1.20 -18.77 11.76
C GLU A 183 0.79 -20.24 11.84
N LEU A 184 0.91 -20.94 10.71
CA LEU A 184 0.74 -22.40 10.65
C LEU A 184 2.10 -23.07 10.61
N ARG A 185 2.27 -24.12 11.41
CA ARG A 185 3.47 -24.96 11.40
C ARG A 185 3.11 -26.38 11.04
N SER A 186 3.80 -26.93 10.04
CA SER A 186 3.53 -28.26 9.48
C SER A 186 3.68 -29.42 10.48
N ALA A 187 4.35 -29.20 11.63
CA ALA A 187 4.36 -30.15 12.75
C ALA A 187 3.02 -30.25 13.51
N GLY A 188 1.99 -29.49 13.13
CA GLY A 188 0.67 -29.56 13.74
C GLY A 188 0.39 -28.48 14.77
N PHE A 189 1.00 -27.30 14.63
CA PHE A 189 0.79 -26.18 15.55
C PHE A 189 0.26 -24.95 14.81
N VAL A 190 -0.53 -24.16 15.54
CA VAL A 190 -1.07 -22.88 15.08
C VAL A 190 -0.79 -21.83 16.13
N GLU A 191 -0.29 -20.69 15.70
CA GLU A 191 0.00 -19.53 16.52
C GLU A 191 -0.81 -18.33 16.02
N VAL A 192 -1.32 -17.53 16.95
CA VAL A 192 -2.03 -16.29 16.64
C VAL A 192 -1.47 -15.16 17.50
N CYS A 193 -1.07 -14.08 16.83
CA CYS A 193 -0.69 -12.81 17.45
C CYS A 193 -1.57 -11.71 16.87
N ALA A 194 -2.13 -10.83 17.70
CA ALA A 194 -3.11 -9.85 17.26
C ALA A 194 -2.95 -8.50 17.96
N ASP A 195 -3.10 -7.44 17.19
CA ASP A 195 -3.27 -6.08 17.67
C ASP A 195 -4.73 -5.69 17.42
N LEU A 196 -5.56 -5.88 18.45
CA LEU A 196 -7.01 -5.69 18.38
C LEU A 196 -7.44 -4.68 19.44
N ASP A 197 -8.32 -3.78 19.04
CA ASP A 197 -9.06 -2.92 19.99
C ASP A 197 -10.22 -3.69 20.66
N GLU A 198 -10.89 -3.04 21.62
CA GLU A 198 -12.03 -3.64 22.34
C GLU A 198 -13.22 -4.02 21.42
N GLU A 199 -13.40 -3.33 20.28
CA GLU A 199 -14.51 -3.57 19.35
C GLU A 199 -14.29 -4.85 18.53
N HIS A 200 -13.03 -5.24 18.31
CA HIS A 200 -12.65 -6.33 17.39
C HIS A 200 -12.07 -7.57 18.07
N GLY A 201 -12.09 -7.65 19.40
CA GLY A 201 -11.55 -8.78 20.16
C GLY A 201 -12.27 -10.13 19.96
N ASP A 202 -13.52 -10.10 19.48
CA ASP A 202 -14.37 -11.28 19.23
C ASP A 202 -13.84 -12.21 18.12
N ILE A 203 -12.96 -11.71 17.26
CA ILE A 203 -12.30 -12.51 16.23
C ILE A 203 -11.48 -13.67 16.82
N LEU A 204 -10.90 -13.49 18.01
CA LEU A 204 -10.11 -14.55 18.66
C LEU A 204 -10.99 -15.74 19.05
N GLU A 205 -12.22 -15.49 19.51
CA GLU A 205 -13.20 -16.55 19.81
C GLU A 205 -13.65 -17.24 18.52
N SER A 206 -13.84 -16.46 17.45
CA SER A 206 -14.19 -17.00 16.13
C SER A 206 -13.08 -17.88 15.54
N LEU A 207 -11.81 -17.59 15.86
CA LEU A 207 -10.66 -18.43 15.52
C LEU A 207 -10.60 -19.70 16.38
N ASP A 208 -10.86 -19.60 17.70
CA ASP A 208 -10.95 -20.76 18.59
C ASP A 208 -11.96 -21.79 18.02
N GLU A 209 -13.15 -21.34 17.64
CA GLU A 209 -14.18 -22.19 17.02
C GLU A 209 -13.74 -22.78 15.68
N TYR A 210 -13.13 -21.97 14.82
CA TYR A 210 -12.69 -22.40 13.50
C TYR A 210 -11.57 -23.45 13.57
N PHE A 211 -10.56 -23.26 14.42
CA PHE A 211 -9.46 -24.22 14.55
C PHE A 211 -9.93 -25.52 15.22
N ALA A 212 -10.85 -25.45 16.18
CA ALA A 212 -11.47 -26.63 16.75
C ALA A 212 -12.25 -27.45 15.70
N ASP A 213 -12.97 -26.82 14.78
CA ASP A 213 -13.73 -27.50 13.73
C ASP A 213 -12.84 -28.00 12.58
N ARG A 214 -12.04 -27.12 11.98
CA ARG A 214 -11.28 -27.40 10.75
C ARG A 214 -9.99 -28.19 11.00
N PHE A 215 -9.31 -27.91 12.11
CA PHE A 215 -8.01 -28.50 12.45
C PHE A 215 -8.11 -29.51 13.61
N GLN A 216 -9.31 -29.68 14.20
CA GLN A 216 -9.50 -30.48 15.41
C GLN A 216 -8.53 -30.05 16.51
N ALA A 217 -8.24 -28.74 16.56
CA ALA A 217 -7.17 -28.22 17.39
C ALA A 217 -7.65 -27.94 18.81
N GLU A 218 -6.77 -28.17 19.77
CA GLU A 218 -6.95 -27.81 21.17
C GLU A 218 -6.05 -26.63 21.53
N ARG A 219 -6.59 -25.63 22.23
CA ARG A 219 -5.83 -24.49 22.72
C ARG A 219 -4.95 -24.90 23.90
N ILE A 220 -3.69 -24.47 23.90
CA ILE A 220 -2.71 -24.74 24.96
C ILE A 220 -2.37 -23.43 25.68
N GLU A 221 -2.52 -23.42 27.01
CA GLU A 221 -2.16 -22.28 27.88
C GLU A 221 -0.65 -22.24 28.19
N GLY A 222 -0.14 -21.12 28.71
CA GLY A 222 1.27 -21.00 29.15
C GLY A 222 2.25 -20.56 28.07
N HIS A 223 1.75 -19.99 26.96
CA HIS A 223 2.54 -19.51 25.82
C HIS A 223 2.37 -18.00 25.59
N GLU A 224 1.89 -17.28 26.61
CA GLU A 224 1.54 -15.86 26.53
C GLU A 224 2.75 -14.97 26.22
N ASP A 225 3.96 -15.42 26.51
CA ASP A 225 5.21 -14.71 26.15
C ASP A 225 5.55 -14.80 24.66
N PHE A 226 4.94 -15.76 23.95
CA PHE A 226 5.21 -16.04 22.54
C PHE A 226 4.07 -15.61 21.62
N CYS A 227 2.81 -15.71 22.07
CA CYS A 227 1.64 -15.40 21.26
C CYS A 227 0.37 -15.19 22.10
N ASP A 228 -0.71 -14.72 21.47
CA ASP A 228 -2.01 -14.52 22.13
C ASP A 228 -2.82 -15.82 22.20
N ARG A 229 -2.66 -16.70 21.21
CA ARG A 229 -3.25 -18.04 21.20
C ARG A 229 -2.27 -19.04 20.59
N TYR A 230 -2.12 -20.17 21.28
CA TYR A 230 -1.37 -21.32 20.80
C TYR A 230 -2.28 -22.55 20.72
N TYR A 231 -2.22 -23.29 19.62
CA TYR A 231 -3.03 -24.47 19.41
C TYR A 231 -2.19 -25.65 18.93
N GLN A 232 -2.59 -26.84 19.33
CA GLN A 232 -2.12 -28.10 18.77
C GLN A 232 -3.25 -28.74 17.98
N ALA A 233 -2.99 -29.00 16.70
CA ALA A 233 -3.94 -29.63 15.80
C ALA A 233 -4.13 -31.12 16.13
N GLY A 234 -5.33 -31.63 15.87
CA GLY A 234 -5.66 -33.03 16.07
C GLY A 234 -5.02 -33.97 15.04
N ASP A 235 -4.97 -35.26 15.38
CA ASP A 235 -4.39 -36.30 14.54
C ASP A 235 -5.00 -36.30 13.12
N GLY A 236 -4.14 -36.12 12.11
CA GLY A 236 -4.52 -36.18 10.70
C GLY A 236 -5.09 -34.89 10.12
N ALA A 237 -5.07 -33.76 10.85
CA ALA A 237 -5.34 -32.45 10.28
C ALA A 237 -4.28 -32.06 9.24
N PHE A 238 -3.01 -32.13 9.63
CA PHE A 238 -1.86 -32.03 8.75
C PHE A 238 -1.52 -33.41 8.18
N LYS A 239 -1.44 -33.51 6.85
CA LYS A 239 -1.27 -34.77 6.12
C LYS A 239 -0.10 -34.66 5.16
N GLY A 240 0.57 -35.77 4.93
CA GLY A 240 1.73 -35.87 4.06
C GLY A 240 3.04 -35.64 4.81
N ILE A 241 4.13 -35.55 4.05
CA ILE A 241 5.48 -35.32 4.59
C ILE A 241 5.74 -33.80 4.51
N ALA A 242 6.26 -33.21 5.60
CA ALA A 242 6.64 -31.80 5.60
C ALA A 242 7.72 -31.54 4.54
N GLY A 243 7.64 -30.39 3.85
CA GLY A 243 8.51 -30.07 2.70
C GLY A 243 8.34 -30.95 1.46
N SER A 244 7.34 -31.84 1.42
CA SER A 244 7.04 -32.68 0.25
C SER A 244 5.82 -32.17 -0.49
N LEU A 245 5.88 -32.31 -1.82
CA LEU A 245 4.71 -32.21 -2.68
C LEU A 245 3.53 -33.07 -2.25
N GLU A 246 3.65 -34.09 -1.38
CA GLU A 246 2.50 -34.88 -0.94
C GLU A 246 1.69 -34.25 0.20
N SER A 247 2.14 -33.12 0.74
CA SER A 247 1.50 -32.40 1.86
C SER A 247 0.16 -31.72 1.51
N ASN A 248 -0.72 -31.55 2.52
CA ASN A 248 -1.90 -30.67 2.42
C ASN A 248 -1.67 -29.26 2.99
N PHE A 249 -0.43 -28.90 3.32
CA PHE A 249 -0.09 -27.65 4.00
C PHE A 249 -0.55 -26.40 3.24
N GLY A 250 -0.24 -26.25 1.95
CA GLY A 250 -0.66 -25.08 1.16
C GLY A 250 -2.18 -24.95 1.02
N LEU A 251 -2.91 -26.08 1.04
CA LEU A 251 -4.37 -26.09 1.10
C LEU A 251 -4.86 -25.50 2.44
N LEU A 252 -4.28 -25.91 3.57
CA LEU A 252 -4.64 -25.39 4.89
C LEU A 252 -4.35 -23.89 5.01
N CYS A 253 -3.21 -23.42 4.48
CA CYS A 253 -2.90 -21.99 4.41
C CYS A 253 -3.98 -21.23 3.63
N THR A 254 -4.39 -21.76 2.47
CA THR A 254 -5.44 -21.13 1.66
C THR A 254 -6.80 -21.15 2.36
N ASP A 255 -7.15 -22.21 3.08
CA ASP A 255 -8.39 -22.30 3.87
C ASP A 255 -8.42 -21.25 5.00
N VAL A 256 -7.29 -21.00 5.69
CA VAL A 256 -7.19 -19.93 6.69
C VAL A 256 -7.40 -18.55 6.06
N CYS A 257 -6.71 -18.26 4.95
CA CYS A 257 -6.91 -17.01 4.19
C CYS A 257 -8.38 -16.82 3.81
N ASP A 258 -9.01 -17.86 3.26
CA ASP A 258 -10.40 -17.84 2.82
C ASP A 258 -11.40 -17.71 3.98
N ARG A 259 -11.05 -18.22 5.18
CA ARG A 259 -11.89 -18.12 6.37
C ARG A 259 -11.86 -16.72 6.95
N ILE A 260 -10.66 -16.17 7.20
CA ILE A 260 -10.52 -14.86 7.83
C ILE A 260 -11.09 -13.76 6.94
N THR A 261 -10.88 -13.85 5.61
CA THR A 261 -11.46 -12.86 4.68
C THR A 261 -12.97 -12.98 4.47
N GLN A 262 -13.65 -13.99 5.05
CA GLN A 262 -15.12 -13.98 5.12
C GLN A 262 -15.64 -13.05 6.21
N TRP A 263 -14.82 -12.74 7.21
CA TRP A 263 -15.21 -11.81 8.26
C TRP A 263 -15.11 -10.38 7.76
N GLU A 264 -16.04 -9.54 8.21
CA GLU A 264 -16.21 -8.21 7.64
C GLU A 264 -14.94 -7.35 7.82
N GLY A 265 -14.44 -6.87 6.68
CA GLY A 265 -13.36 -5.90 6.63
C GLY A 265 -11.96 -6.49 6.54
N TRP A 266 -11.78 -7.80 6.73
CA TRP A 266 -10.45 -8.42 6.78
C TRP A 266 -9.90 -8.78 5.40
N SER A 267 -8.63 -8.48 5.18
CA SER A 267 -7.89 -8.86 3.98
C SER A 267 -6.46 -9.29 4.32
N LEU A 268 -5.88 -10.14 3.47
CA LEU A 268 -4.48 -10.56 3.59
C LEU A 268 -3.55 -9.44 3.09
N VAL A 269 -2.61 -9.02 3.94
CA VAL A 269 -1.61 -7.99 3.61
C VAL A 269 -0.26 -8.60 3.28
N ALA A 270 0.17 -9.58 4.06
CA ALA A 270 1.44 -10.27 3.86
C ALA A 270 1.26 -11.76 4.10
N CYS A 271 2.05 -12.55 3.38
CA CYS A 271 2.09 -13.99 3.53
C CYS A 271 3.52 -14.42 3.26
N ASN A 272 4.16 -14.97 4.27
CA ASN A 272 5.53 -15.42 4.17
C ASN A 272 5.62 -16.89 4.56
N ALA A 273 6.48 -17.61 3.87
CA ALA A 273 6.82 -18.97 4.23
C ALA A 273 8.25 -19.02 4.75
N SER A 274 8.52 -20.02 5.58
CA SER A 274 9.86 -20.34 6.06
C SER A 274 9.93 -21.84 6.37
N ASN A 275 11.09 -22.31 6.84
CA ASN A 275 11.26 -23.65 7.38
C ASN A 275 11.89 -23.62 8.78
N TYR A 276 11.81 -24.72 9.52
CA TYR A 276 12.43 -24.85 10.84
C TYR A 276 12.78 -26.31 11.15
N GLY A 277 13.41 -26.51 12.32
CA GLY A 277 13.95 -27.78 12.77
C GLY A 277 15.41 -27.97 12.37
N ALA A 278 16.12 -28.86 13.08
CA ALA A 278 17.57 -29.04 12.96
C ALA A 278 18.04 -29.42 11.54
N ASP A 279 17.17 -30.03 10.73
CA ASP A 279 17.41 -30.37 9.33
C ASP A 279 16.56 -29.56 8.34
N GLY A 280 15.78 -28.58 8.82
CA GLY A 280 14.90 -27.75 8.00
C GLY A 280 13.73 -28.52 7.35
N THR A 281 13.34 -29.67 7.92
CA THR A 281 12.30 -30.53 7.35
C THR A 281 10.87 -30.00 7.53
N TYR A 282 10.64 -29.12 8.51
CA TYR A 282 9.31 -28.56 8.73
C TYR A 282 9.14 -27.22 8.05
N SER A 283 7.97 -27.02 7.45
CA SER A 283 7.55 -25.73 6.88
C SER A 283 6.66 -24.97 7.83
N GLU A 284 6.75 -23.64 7.77
CA GLU A 284 5.88 -22.69 8.46
C GLU A 284 5.34 -21.64 7.48
N GLN A 285 4.15 -21.11 7.77
CA GLN A 285 3.50 -20.08 6.97
C GLN A 285 2.91 -19.01 7.89
N GLN A 286 3.45 -17.80 7.80
CA GLN A 286 2.92 -16.61 8.45
C GLN A 286 1.97 -15.90 7.50
N MET A 287 0.74 -15.64 7.95
CA MET A 287 -0.29 -14.90 7.21
C MET A 287 -0.74 -13.73 8.06
N ILE A 288 -0.57 -12.51 7.55
CA ILE A 288 -0.90 -11.28 8.24
C ILE A 288 -2.08 -10.64 7.55
N PHE A 289 -3.11 -10.37 8.34
CA PHE A 289 -4.35 -9.78 7.93
C PHE A 289 -4.49 -8.39 8.53
N ARG A 290 -5.21 -7.52 7.81
CA ARG A 290 -5.57 -6.19 8.24
C ARG A 290 -7.05 -5.98 8.00
N ARG A 291 -7.70 -5.26 8.92
CA ARG A 291 -9.09 -4.86 8.73
C ARG A 291 -9.18 -3.54 7.97
N ASP A 292 -9.08 -3.60 6.65
CA ASP A 292 -9.03 -2.45 5.75
C ASP A 292 -10.21 -2.32 4.79
N TYR A 293 -11.21 -3.20 4.89
CA TYR A 293 -12.38 -3.24 4.00
C TYR A 293 -11.99 -3.35 2.52
N HIS A 294 -10.98 -4.17 2.23
CA HIS A 294 -10.50 -4.37 0.87
C HIS A 294 -11.66 -4.62 -0.11
N PRO A 295 -11.66 -3.98 -1.29
CA PRO A 295 -12.71 -4.02 -2.31
C PRO A 295 -13.11 -5.42 -2.77
N LEU A 296 -12.17 -6.35 -2.76
CA LEU A 296 -12.41 -7.74 -3.16
C LEU A 296 -13.21 -8.54 -2.11
N GLY A 297 -13.46 -7.96 -0.93
CA GLY A 297 -14.35 -8.50 0.09
C GLY A 297 -13.94 -9.89 0.54
N ASP A 298 -14.83 -10.88 0.37
CA ASP A 298 -14.61 -12.28 0.72
C ASP A 298 -14.18 -13.16 -0.47
N SER A 299 -13.75 -12.56 -1.57
CA SER A 299 -13.22 -13.26 -2.75
C SER A 299 -12.12 -14.25 -2.38
N LYS A 300 -12.23 -15.48 -2.85
CA LYS A 300 -11.37 -16.60 -2.44
C LYS A 300 -9.99 -16.56 -3.10
N TYR A 301 -8.99 -17.03 -2.38
CA TYR A 301 -7.60 -17.08 -2.82
C TYR A 301 -7.31 -18.31 -3.67
N VAL A 302 -6.36 -18.14 -4.58
CA VAL A 302 -5.65 -19.24 -5.24
C VAL A 302 -4.16 -19.04 -4.99
N GLN A 303 -3.53 -20.03 -4.37
CA GLN A 303 -2.09 -20.07 -4.15
C GLN A 303 -1.44 -20.92 -5.24
N VAL A 304 -0.37 -20.40 -5.83
CA VAL A 304 0.53 -21.13 -6.73
C VAL A 304 1.90 -21.17 -6.10
N ILE A 305 2.40 -22.37 -5.85
CA ILE A 305 3.74 -22.63 -5.34
C ILE A 305 4.54 -23.26 -6.48
N LEU A 306 5.74 -22.75 -6.73
CA LEU A 306 6.66 -23.25 -7.74
C LEU A 306 8.06 -23.32 -7.14
N ASN A 307 8.82 -24.38 -7.42
CA ASN A 307 10.18 -24.51 -6.89
C ASN A 307 11.24 -24.85 -7.97
N GLY A 308 12.49 -24.60 -7.63
CA GLY A 308 13.62 -24.79 -8.53
C GLY A 308 13.91 -26.24 -8.93
N LEU A 309 13.24 -27.23 -8.33
CA LEU A 309 13.35 -28.65 -8.71
C LEU A 309 12.30 -29.09 -9.72
N GLY A 310 11.42 -28.18 -10.15
CA GLY A 310 10.43 -28.48 -11.18
C GLY A 310 9.03 -28.75 -10.66
N ASN A 311 8.76 -28.52 -9.37
CA ASN A 311 7.48 -28.84 -8.76
C ASN A 311 6.53 -27.63 -8.78
N ILE A 312 5.26 -27.86 -9.10
CA ILE A 312 4.17 -26.87 -8.99
C ILE A 312 3.07 -27.44 -8.10
N GLU A 313 2.61 -26.64 -7.16
CA GLU A 313 1.38 -26.85 -6.42
C GLU A 313 0.40 -25.70 -6.67
N VAL A 314 -0.87 -26.03 -6.88
CA VAL A 314 -1.95 -25.05 -7.05
C VAL A 314 -3.06 -25.37 -6.05
N ASN A 315 -3.24 -24.50 -5.07
CA ASN A 315 -4.21 -24.63 -3.98
C ASN A 315 -5.30 -23.58 -4.11
N GLY A 316 -6.55 -23.95 -3.79
CA GLY A 316 -7.68 -23.04 -3.75
C GLY A 316 -8.94 -23.62 -4.35
N LYS A 317 -10.00 -22.82 -4.37
CA LYS A 317 -11.30 -23.22 -4.93
C LYS A 317 -11.35 -23.03 -6.44
N HIS A 318 -12.16 -23.85 -7.12
CA HIS A 318 -12.33 -23.77 -8.58
C HIS A 318 -13.24 -22.61 -9.05
N ILE A 319 -12.84 -21.38 -8.77
CA ILE A 319 -13.57 -20.16 -9.16
C ILE A 319 -13.20 -19.72 -10.59
N ARG A 320 -14.17 -19.25 -11.38
CA ARG A 320 -13.99 -18.75 -12.77
C ARG A 320 -13.19 -19.71 -13.68
N GLU A 321 -13.35 -21.01 -13.46
CA GLU A 321 -12.64 -22.10 -14.15
C GLU A 321 -11.10 -22.05 -14.02
N ILE A 322 -10.57 -21.31 -13.04
CA ILE A 322 -9.16 -20.90 -13.01
C ILE A 322 -8.19 -22.08 -13.03
N HIS A 323 -8.41 -23.14 -12.24
CA HIS A 323 -7.53 -24.31 -12.26
C HIS A 323 -7.54 -25.04 -13.61
N SER A 324 -8.65 -25.04 -14.35
CA SER A 324 -8.76 -25.71 -15.66
C SER A 324 -8.04 -24.89 -16.73
N LYS A 325 -8.16 -23.56 -16.64
CA LYS A 325 -7.41 -22.63 -17.49
C LYS A 325 -5.91 -22.72 -17.22
N LEU A 326 -5.50 -22.74 -15.95
CA LEU A 326 -4.10 -22.84 -15.53
C LEU A 326 -3.50 -24.20 -15.91
N ASP A 327 -4.24 -25.30 -15.77
CA ASP A 327 -3.81 -26.61 -16.31
C ASP A 327 -3.51 -26.53 -17.81
N GLY A 328 -4.42 -25.92 -18.57
CA GLY A 328 -4.21 -25.73 -20.01
C GLY A 328 -2.99 -24.87 -20.33
N PHE A 329 -2.71 -23.85 -19.51
CA PHE A 329 -1.52 -23.01 -19.64
C PHE A 329 -0.25 -23.81 -19.33
N LEU A 330 -0.15 -24.42 -18.15
CA LEU A 330 1.04 -25.17 -17.70
C LEU A 330 1.38 -26.31 -18.66
N ARG A 331 0.38 -27.09 -19.08
CA ARG A 331 0.63 -28.25 -19.95
C ARG A 331 0.97 -27.87 -21.39
N ARG A 332 0.38 -26.81 -21.95
CA ARG A 332 0.59 -26.44 -23.35
C ARG A 332 1.75 -25.48 -23.55
N LYS A 333 1.94 -24.53 -22.63
CA LYS A 333 2.97 -23.50 -22.73
C LYS A 333 4.28 -23.97 -22.10
N TRP A 334 4.21 -24.51 -20.88
CA TRP A 334 5.41 -24.94 -20.14
C TRP A 334 5.72 -26.43 -20.33
N GLY A 335 4.80 -27.21 -20.92
CA GLY A 335 4.99 -28.63 -21.13
C GLY A 335 4.94 -29.45 -19.83
N CYS A 336 4.33 -28.92 -18.78
CA CYS A 336 4.24 -29.60 -17.49
C CYS A 336 3.43 -30.91 -17.58
N GLU A 337 3.81 -31.88 -16.75
CA GLU A 337 3.07 -33.12 -16.54
C GLU A 337 2.25 -33.03 -15.26
N ARG A 338 1.08 -33.68 -15.21
CA ARG A 338 0.29 -33.75 -13.98
C ARG A 338 0.91 -34.78 -13.04
N ALA A 339 1.29 -34.35 -11.84
CA ALA A 339 1.88 -35.22 -10.82
C ALA A 339 0.83 -35.75 -9.83
N GLY A 340 -0.25 -35.01 -9.58
CA GLY A 340 -1.31 -35.44 -8.67
C GLY A 340 -2.41 -34.41 -8.51
N GLN A 341 -3.50 -34.82 -7.87
CA GLN A 341 -4.55 -33.92 -7.40
C GLN A 341 -5.37 -34.59 -6.29
N PHE A 342 -5.84 -33.80 -5.34
CA PHE A 342 -6.81 -34.22 -4.34
C PHE A 342 -7.71 -33.03 -3.95
N HIS A 343 -8.78 -33.32 -3.20
CA HIS A 343 -9.73 -32.32 -2.75
C HIS A 343 -10.00 -32.51 -1.25
N GLU A 344 -10.16 -31.39 -0.54
CA GLU A 344 -10.72 -31.34 0.80
C GLU A 344 -11.88 -30.34 0.79
N GLY A 345 -13.10 -30.83 0.93
CA GLY A 345 -14.31 -30.01 0.75
C GLY A 345 -14.39 -29.41 -0.66
N GLU A 346 -14.44 -28.08 -0.74
CA GLU A 346 -14.46 -27.33 -2.01
C GLU A 346 -13.07 -26.91 -2.50
N THR A 347 -12.05 -27.06 -1.67
CA THR A 347 -10.68 -26.65 -1.96
C THR A 347 -9.96 -27.79 -2.68
N MET A 348 -9.30 -27.46 -3.79
CA MET A 348 -8.54 -28.40 -4.61
C MET A 348 -7.05 -28.08 -4.51
N CYS A 349 -6.25 -29.13 -4.35
CA CYS A 349 -4.82 -29.08 -4.58
C CYS A 349 -4.50 -29.86 -5.86
N ARG A 350 -3.80 -29.22 -6.80
CA ARG A 350 -3.37 -29.84 -8.06
C ARG A 350 -1.89 -29.62 -8.28
N ARG A 351 -1.20 -30.70 -8.66
CA ARG A 351 0.26 -30.75 -8.70
C ARG A 351 0.77 -31.07 -10.09
N TYR A 352 1.91 -30.49 -10.42
CA TYR A 352 2.58 -30.68 -11.69
C TYR A 352 4.09 -30.80 -11.52
N THR A 353 4.74 -31.41 -12.49
CA THR A 353 6.19 -31.40 -12.65
C THR A 353 6.56 -30.80 -13.99
N TRP A 354 7.71 -30.13 -14.08
CA TRP A 354 8.29 -29.66 -15.33
C TRP A 354 9.75 -30.12 -15.46
N GLY A 355 10.21 -30.40 -16.68
CA GLY A 355 11.51 -31.04 -16.93
C GLY A 355 12.66 -30.11 -17.33
N ASN A 356 12.44 -28.79 -17.38
CA ASN A 356 13.43 -27.78 -17.79
C ASN A 356 13.92 -26.95 -16.60
N ASP A 357 15.14 -26.44 -16.66
CA ASP A 357 15.62 -25.39 -15.75
C ASP A 357 14.86 -24.10 -16.06
N LEU A 358 13.79 -23.83 -15.32
CA LEU A 358 13.02 -22.60 -15.48
C LEU A 358 13.54 -21.52 -14.51
N ASN A 359 13.78 -20.32 -15.03
CA ASN A 359 14.15 -19.18 -14.21
C ASN A 359 12.97 -18.70 -13.35
N MET A 360 13.16 -18.58 -12.03
CA MET A 360 12.09 -18.23 -11.08
C MET A 360 11.46 -16.86 -11.37
N LEU A 361 12.26 -15.83 -11.66
CA LEU A 361 11.75 -14.49 -12.01
C LEU A 361 10.87 -14.52 -13.26
N LEU A 362 11.30 -15.26 -14.30
CA LEU A 362 10.51 -15.41 -15.53
C LEU A 362 9.20 -16.16 -15.25
N CYS A 363 9.26 -17.24 -14.47
CA CYS A 363 8.07 -18.01 -14.10
C CYS A 363 7.07 -17.15 -13.35
N THR A 364 7.53 -16.40 -12.35
CA THR A 364 6.70 -15.49 -11.57
C THR A 364 6.01 -14.49 -12.48
N ALA A 365 6.75 -13.81 -13.36
CA ALA A 365 6.17 -12.85 -14.30
C ALA A 365 5.12 -13.49 -15.25
N GLU A 366 5.38 -14.70 -15.75
CA GLU A 366 4.46 -15.38 -16.65
C GLU A 366 3.18 -15.88 -15.95
N VAL A 367 3.29 -16.35 -14.71
CA VAL A 367 2.14 -16.77 -13.90
C VAL A 367 1.28 -15.55 -13.56
N VAL A 368 1.89 -14.45 -13.10
CA VAL A 368 1.16 -13.19 -12.84
C VAL A 368 0.41 -12.73 -14.08
N LYS A 369 1.11 -12.67 -15.23
CA LYS A 369 0.49 -12.33 -16.51
C LYS A 369 -0.67 -13.24 -16.89
N PHE A 370 -0.57 -14.54 -16.64
CA PHE A 370 -1.67 -15.48 -16.88
C PHE A 370 -2.90 -15.12 -16.04
N PHE A 371 -2.73 -14.88 -14.74
CA PHE A 371 -3.82 -14.54 -13.83
C PHE A 371 -4.49 -13.20 -14.20
N GLU A 372 -3.70 -12.17 -14.53
CA GLU A 372 -4.24 -10.88 -14.96
C GLU A 372 -5.10 -10.99 -16.22
N LEU A 373 -4.67 -11.79 -17.20
CA LEU A 373 -5.47 -12.08 -18.40
C LEU A 373 -6.78 -12.82 -18.08
N GLN A 374 -6.90 -13.44 -16.90
CA GLN A 374 -8.14 -14.05 -16.43
C GLN A 374 -8.98 -13.13 -15.53
N GLY A 375 -8.57 -11.88 -15.32
CA GLY A 375 -9.23 -10.96 -14.39
C GLY A 375 -8.95 -11.34 -12.93
N TRP A 376 -7.73 -11.76 -12.63
CA TRP A 376 -7.24 -12.05 -11.27
C TRP A 376 -6.06 -11.15 -10.95
N GLU A 377 -5.95 -10.77 -9.68
CA GLU A 377 -4.94 -9.83 -9.20
C GLU A 377 -3.98 -10.56 -8.25
N ILE A 378 -2.67 -10.33 -8.44
CA ILE A 378 -1.67 -10.76 -7.45
C ILE A 378 -1.89 -10.00 -6.14
N GLN A 379 -1.82 -10.70 -5.03
CA GLN A 379 -1.95 -10.12 -3.69
C GLN A 379 -0.61 -10.16 -2.96
N VAL A 380 0.05 -11.33 -2.98
CA VAL A 380 1.32 -11.55 -2.29
C VAL A 380 2.24 -12.39 -3.18
N ALA A 381 3.54 -12.10 -3.15
CA ALA A 381 4.56 -13.08 -3.47
C ALA A 381 5.56 -13.19 -2.32
N SER A 382 5.94 -14.42 -2.00
CA SER A 382 7.04 -14.74 -1.08
C SER A 382 8.00 -15.69 -1.79
N GLN A 383 9.27 -15.65 -1.43
CA GLN A 383 10.32 -16.49 -1.97
C GLN A 383 11.22 -16.93 -0.84
N GLN A 384 11.65 -18.19 -0.85
CA GLN A 384 12.39 -18.80 0.26
C GLN A 384 13.25 -19.98 -0.22
N GLN A 385 14.05 -20.53 0.71
CA GLN A 385 14.72 -21.82 0.52
C GLN A 385 13.90 -22.94 1.16
N VAL A 386 13.59 -23.98 0.39
CA VAL A 386 12.95 -25.21 0.87
C VAL A 386 13.82 -26.42 0.63
N LEU A 387 13.70 -27.41 1.52
CA LEU A 387 14.33 -28.71 1.38
C LEU A 387 13.33 -29.68 0.76
N GLU A 388 13.52 -30.02 -0.51
CA GLU A 388 12.67 -30.99 -1.22
C GLU A 388 13.56 -32.15 -1.71
N ASP A 389 13.13 -33.38 -1.43
CA ASP A 389 13.88 -34.61 -1.77
C ASP A 389 15.36 -34.58 -1.34
N GLY A 390 15.65 -33.93 -0.21
CA GLY A 390 16.99 -33.77 0.34
C GLY A 390 17.87 -32.75 -0.39
N ASN A 391 17.31 -31.96 -1.32
CA ASN A 391 18.01 -30.89 -2.04
C ASN A 391 17.39 -29.53 -1.68
N TRP A 392 18.26 -28.57 -1.34
CA TRP A 392 17.85 -27.19 -1.15
C TRP A 392 17.54 -26.55 -2.51
N CYS A 393 16.38 -25.93 -2.62
CA CYS A 393 15.98 -25.18 -3.80
C CYS A 393 15.21 -23.93 -3.42
N GLN A 394 15.16 -22.99 -4.37
CA GLN A 394 14.31 -21.81 -4.25
C GLN A 394 12.85 -22.20 -4.45
N GLU A 395 11.96 -21.70 -3.61
CA GLU A 395 10.51 -21.79 -3.79
C GLU A 395 9.93 -20.38 -3.88
N GLN A 396 8.98 -20.18 -4.80
CA GLN A 396 8.16 -18.99 -4.90
C GLN A 396 6.71 -19.37 -4.64
N GLN A 397 6.08 -18.63 -3.74
CA GLN A 397 4.65 -18.69 -3.47
C GLN A 397 3.98 -17.42 -3.98
N LEU A 398 2.87 -17.58 -4.69
CA LEU A 398 2.08 -16.50 -5.27
C LEU A 398 0.62 -16.68 -4.85
N LEU A 399 0.02 -15.64 -4.26
CA LEU A 399 -1.41 -15.65 -3.93
C LEU A 399 -2.16 -14.68 -4.83
N PHE A 400 -3.26 -15.16 -5.39
CA PHE A 400 -4.12 -14.41 -6.29
C PHE A 400 -5.56 -14.38 -5.79
N ARG A 401 -6.27 -13.31 -6.10
CA ARG A 401 -7.73 -13.21 -5.92
C ARG A 401 -8.40 -12.86 -7.24
N PRO A 402 -9.66 -13.28 -7.46
CA PRO A 402 -10.40 -12.79 -8.60
C PRO A 402 -10.59 -11.28 -8.42
N GLY A 403 -10.19 -10.51 -9.44
CA GLY A 403 -10.48 -9.09 -9.48
C GLY A 403 -11.98 -8.82 -9.55
N ARG A 404 -12.38 -7.57 -9.32
CA ARG A 404 -13.80 -7.16 -9.35
C ARG A 404 -14.48 -7.55 -10.67
N THR A 405 -13.75 -7.48 -11.78
CA THR A 405 -14.25 -7.85 -13.10
C THR A 405 -13.67 -9.16 -13.61
N GLU A 406 -14.37 -9.80 -14.53
CA GLU A 406 -13.84 -10.94 -15.30
C GLU A 406 -13.05 -10.51 -16.54
N VAL A 407 -12.99 -9.20 -16.82
CA VAL A 407 -12.27 -8.66 -17.98
C VAL A 407 -10.80 -8.56 -17.62
N GLY A 408 -10.03 -9.56 -18.01
CA GLY A 408 -8.59 -9.56 -17.79
C GLY A 408 -7.86 -8.56 -18.69
N THR A 409 -7.18 -7.60 -18.07
CA THR A 409 -6.20 -6.72 -18.73
C THR A 409 -4.88 -6.85 -17.99
N ILE A 410 -3.77 -6.88 -18.74
CA ILE A 410 -2.44 -6.90 -18.12
C ILE A 410 -2.09 -5.46 -17.76
N GLU A 411 -2.00 -5.17 -16.47
CA GLU A 411 -1.50 -3.88 -15.99
C GLU A 411 0.04 -3.87 -16.14
N PRO A 412 0.68 -2.74 -16.47
CA PRO A 412 2.13 -2.70 -16.53
C PRO A 412 2.73 -3.04 -15.16
N HIS A 413 3.59 -4.05 -15.12
CA HIS A 413 4.41 -4.39 -13.95
C HIS A 413 5.88 -4.45 -14.32
N VAL A 414 6.72 -4.08 -13.35
CA VAL A 414 8.17 -4.22 -13.39
C VAL A 414 8.61 -5.05 -12.19
N PHE A 415 9.32 -6.14 -12.47
CA PHE A 415 9.89 -7.04 -11.48
C PHE A 415 11.40 -6.81 -11.47
N PHE A 416 11.94 -6.43 -10.31
CA PHE A 416 13.36 -6.37 -10.05
C PHE A 416 13.79 -7.60 -9.25
N GLU A 417 14.90 -8.20 -9.64
CA GLU A 417 15.60 -9.22 -8.86
C GLU A 417 16.96 -8.66 -8.49
N LEU A 418 17.19 -8.47 -7.18
CA LEU A 418 18.43 -7.99 -6.59
C LEU A 418 19.17 -9.18 -6.00
N TYR A 419 20.20 -9.65 -6.69
CA TYR A 419 21.12 -10.64 -6.15
C TYR A 419 22.28 -9.91 -5.48
N ALA A 420 22.30 -9.93 -4.15
CA ALA A 420 23.29 -9.23 -3.34
C ALA A 420 24.71 -9.74 -3.59
N GLY A 421 24.85 -10.98 -4.05
CA GLY A 421 26.11 -11.61 -4.36
C GLY A 421 26.54 -12.63 -3.30
N GLU A 422 27.80 -13.02 -3.36
CA GLU A 422 28.40 -14.11 -2.61
C GLU A 422 29.49 -13.57 -1.67
N GLY A 423 29.32 -13.76 -0.37
CA GLY A 423 30.34 -13.42 0.64
C GLY A 423 31.41 -14.50 0.80
N ASP A 424 32.61 -14.09 1.25
CA ASP A 424 33.69 -15.01 1.59
C ASP A 424 33.55 -15.47 3.05
N PRO A 425 33.38 -16.79 3.29
CA PRO A 425 33.18 -17.33 4.64
C PRO A 425 34.28 -17.00 5.64
N GLN A 426 35.51 -16.70 5.17
CA GLN A 426 36.62 -16.41 6.08
C GLN A 426 36.42 -15.12 6.90
N TYR A 427 35.52 -14.22 6.48
CA TYR A 427 35.28 -12.93 7.14
C TYR A 427 33.98 -12.88 7.96
N PHE A 428 33.12 -13.92 7.94
CA PHE A 428 31.85 -13.86 8.69
C PHE A 428 32.03 -13.88 10.20
N GLU A 429 33.12 -14.45 10.70
CA GLU A 429 33.47 -14.41 12.13
C GLU A 429 34.17 -13.10 12.54
N ASP A 430 34.44 -12.20 11.59
CA ASP A 430 35.07 -10.89 11.84
C ASP A 430 34.03 -9.77 11.72
N GLU A 431 33.55 -9.30 12.87
CA GLU A 431 32.55 -8.23 12.98
C GLU A 431 33.10 -6.84 12.60
N GLU A 432 34.41 -6.68 12.44
CA GLU A 432 35.02 -5.40 12.06
C GLU A 432 35.29 -5.31 10.54
N THR A 433 35.59 -6.45 9.91
CA THR A 433 35.91 -6.48 8.47
C THR A 433 34.65 -6.40 7.62
N THR A 434 34.48 -5.27 6.94
CA THR A 434 33.48 -5.13 5.87
C THR A 434 34.00 -5.73 4.57
N GLN A 435 33.20 -6.55 3.91
CA GLN A 435 33.50 -7.11 2.59
C GLN A 435 32.50 -6.65 1.52
N VAL A 436 33.01 -6.43 0.31
CA VAL A 436 32.19 -6.27 -0.89
C VAL A 436 31.92 -7.65 -1.47
N LEU A 437 30.66 -7.96 -1.73
CA LEU A 437 30.25 -9.28 -2.19
C LEU A 437 30.63 -9.53 -3.66
N GLY A 438 30.94 -10.78 -4.01
CA GLY A 438 31.20 -11.19 -5.39
C GLY A 438 29.91 -11.46 -6.16
N ASN A 439 29.97 -11.51 -7.49
CA ASN A 439 28.89 -11.95 -8.39
C ASN A 439 27.54 -11.22 -8.23
N GLN A 440 27.55 -9.98 -7.77
CA GLN A 440 26.34 -9.17 -7.62
C GLN A 440 25.66 -8.93 -8.96
N GLN A 441 24.33 -9.02 -8.99
CA GLN A 441 23.56 -8.88 -10.22
C GLN A 441 22.18 -8.27 -9.95
N LEU A 442 21.72 -7.42 -10.88
CA LEU A 442 20.33 -6.99 -10.94
C LEU A 442 19.71 -7.46 -12.25
N ARG A 443 18.49 -7.99 -12.20
CA ARG A 443 17.71 -8.36 -13.38
C ARG A 443 16.35 -7.69 -13.37
N ILE A 444 15.87 -7.35 -14.55
CA ILE A 444 14.55 -6.75 -14.73
C ILE A 444 13.72 -7.62 -15.64
N ARG A 445 12.49 -7.91 -15.21
CA ARG A 445 11.44 -8.47 -16.04
C ARG A 445 10.22 -7.54 -16.06
N CYS A 446 9.54 -7.42 -17.20
CA CYS A 446 8.34 -6.59 -17.33
C CYS A 446 7.16 -7.39 -17.91
N ILE A 447 5.95 -7.04 -17.50
CA ILE A 447 4.70 -7.45 -18.17
C ILE A 447 3.84 -6.21 -18.39
N GLY A 448 2.97 -6.22 -19.40
CA GLY A 448 2.10 -5.09 -19.70
C GLY A 448 1.41 -5.21 -21.06
N PRO A 449 0.53 -4.26 -21.40
CA PRO A 449 -0.17 -4.24 -22.68
C PRO A 449 0.82 -4.26 -23.86
N GLY A 450 0.63 -5.18 -24.80
CA GLY A 450 1.47 -5.26 -26.00
C GLY A 450 2.83 -5.95 -25.85
N SER A 451 3.21 -6.37 -24.63
CA SER A 451 4.48 -7.04 -24.33
C SER A 451 4.77 -8.23 -25.27
N ASP A 452 3.76 -9.03 -25.63
CA ASP A 452 3.91 -10.18 -26.54
C ASP A 452 4.13 -9.82 -28.02
N LYS A 453 3.98 -8.55 -28.39
CA LYS A 453 4.13 -8.04 -29.77
C LYS A 453 5.40 -7.19 -29.93
N GLY A 454 6.30 -7.22 -28.95
CA GLY A 454 7.49 -6.36 -28.90
C GLY A 454 7.16 -4.87 -28.75
N ARG A 455 5.93 -4.54 -28.33
CA ARG A 455 5.50 -3.16 -28.03
C ARG A 455 5.43 -3.02 -26.52
N VAL A 456 6.39 -2.28 -25.96
CA VAL A 456 6.43 -1.95 -24.54
C VAL A 456 5.64 -0.65 -24.30
N SER A 457 4.85 -0.58 -23.23
CA SER A 457 4.09 0.61 -22.90
C SER A 457 5.04 1.82 -22.70
N PRO A 458 4.59 3.07 -22.94
CA PRO A 458 5.40 4.26 -22.69
C PRO A 458 5.97 4.31 -21.26
N GLU A 459 5.20 3.84 -20.28
CA GLU A 459 5.53 3.85 -18.86
C GLU A 459 6.70 2.92 -18.58
N ILE A 460 6.65 1.66 -19.03
CA ILE A 460 7.75 0.71 -18.85
C ILE A 460 9.01 1.22 -19.57
N ARG A 461 8.88 1.83 -20.76
CA ARG A 461 10.04 2.43 -21.46
C ARG A 461 10.70 3.55 -20.65
N SER A 462 9.93 4.38 -19.95
CA SER A 462 10.47 5.41 -19.06
C SER A 462 11.26 4.79 -17.92
N VAL A 463 10.74 3.72 -17.28
CA VAL A 463 11.51 2.99 -16.25
C VAL A 463 12.85 2.50 -16.80
N MET A 464 12.85 1.87 -17.98
CA MET A 464 14.09 1.31 -18.56
C MET A 464 15.11 2.40 -18.90
N GLN A 465 14.66 3.57 -19.37
CA GLN A 465 15.54 4.69 -19.71
C GLN A 465 16.18 5.31 -18.46
N GLU A 466 15.41 5.47 -17.39
CA GLU A 466 15.87 6.13 -16.17
C GLU A 466 16.64 5.19 -15.23
N PHE A 467 16.34 3.89 -15.24
CA PHE A 467 16.99 2.93 -14.33
C PHE A 467 18.48 2.77 -14.61
N GLN A 468 18.92 2.88 -15.86
CA GLN A 468 20.34 2.85 -16.18
C GLN A 468 21.10 3.95 -15.44
N THR A 469 20.56 5.18 -15.44
CA THR A 469 21.14 6.30 -14.69
C THR A 469 21.14 6.01 -13.19
N PHE A 470 20.07 5.44 -12.64
CA PHE A 470 20.03 5.04 -11.22
C PHE A 470 21.14 4.04 -10.86
N VAL A 471 21.35 3.01 -11.70
CA VAL A 471 22.40 2.01 -11.51
C VAL A 471 23.80 2.64 -11.57
N GLU A 472 24.05 3.51 -12.54
CA GLU A 472 25.35 4.18 -12.72
C GLU A 472 25.65 5.16 -11.57
N ASP A 473 24.67 5.99 -11.19
CA ASP A 473 24.87 7.08 -10.23
C ASP A 473 24.95 6.62 -8.78
N TYR A 474 24.18 5.58 -8.42
CA TYR A 474 23.99 5.15 -7.03
C TYR A 474 24.57 3.77 -6.75
N LEU A 475 24.33 2.79 -7.63
CA LEU A 475 24.81 1.40 -7.41
C LEU A 475 26.25 1.19 -7.92
N GLY A 476 26.77 2.15 -8.70
CA GLY A 476 28.05 2.04 -9.39
C GLY A 476 28.12 0.81 -10.29
N GLY A 477 27.00 0.51 -10.94
CA GLY A 477 26.81 -0.61 -11.84
C GLY A 477 26.89 -0.23 -13.31
N GLU A 478 26.85 -1.24 -14.17
CA GLU A 478 26.77 -1.09 -15.63
C GLU A 478 25.88 -2.18 -16.22
N GLN A 479 25.28 -1.89 -17.38
CA GLN A 479 24.48 -2.88 -18.10
C GLN A 479 25.39 -3.94 -18.71
N THR A 480 24.99 -5.20 -18.58
CA THR A 480 25.68 -6.36 -19.14
C THR A 480 24.88 -6.96 -20.30
N GLU A 481 25.50 -7.84 -21.09
CA GLU A 481 24.81 -8.53 -22.18
C GLU A 481 23.65 -9.38 -21.64
N THR A 482 22.48 -9.27 -22.29
CA THR A 482 21.31 -10.13 -22.05
C THR A 482 21.28 -11.24 -23.11
N ASP A 483 20.85 -12.44 -22.71
CA ASP A 483 20.52 -13.55 -23.62
C ASP A 483 19.15 -13.37 -24.30
N GLY A 484 18.43 -12.30 -23.96
CA GLY A 484 17.10 -11.98 -24.45
C GLY A 484 15.96 -12.46 -23.54
N GLU A 485 16.26 -13.12 -22.42
CA GLU A 485 15.25 -13.53 -21.44
C GLU A 485 14.75 -12.34 -20.60
N PHE A 486 15.66 -11.43 -20.26
CA PHE A 486 15.40 -10.25 -19.43
C PHE A 486 15.45 -8.97 -20.25
N GLU A 487 14.65 -7.99 -19.84
CA GLU A 487 14.62 -6.64 -20.40
C GLU A 487 15.97 -5.95 -20.22
N SER A 488 16.57 -6.10 -19.03
CA SER A 488 17.92 -5.62 -18.73
C SER A 488 18.58 -6.45 -17.63
N VAL A 489 19.91 -6.54 -17.69
CA VAL A 489 20.75 -7.18 -16.67
C VAL A 489 21.91 -6.25 -16.34
N TYR A 490 22.16 -6.01 -15.05
CA TYR A 490 23.23 -5.13 -14.59
C TYR A 490 24.16 -5.88 -13.63
N ALA A 491 25.45 -5.56 -13.71
CA ALA A 491 26.41 -5.88 -12.66
C ALA A 491 26.62 -4.64 -11.77
N CYS A 492 26.85 -4.85 -10.49
CA CYS A 492 27.13 -3.78 -9.54
C CYS A 492 28.18 -4.21 -8.49
N ASN A 493 28.61 -3.24 -7.68
CA ASN A 493 29.57 -3.48 -6.59
C ASN A 493 29.14 -2.78 -5.29
N VAL A 494 27.84 -2.74 -5.02
CA VAL A 494 27.26 -1.93 -3.94
C VAL A 494 26.89 -2.74 -2.71
N PHE A 495 26.59 -4.03 -2.89
CA PHE A 495 26.18 -4.89 -1.79
C PHE A 495 27.40 -5.33 -0.97
N MET A 496 27.24 -5.22 0.34
CA MET A 496 28.29 -5.45 1.32
C MET A 496 27.69 -6.16 2.54
N CYS A 497 28.55 -6.88 3.25
CA CYS A 497 28.22 -7.43 4.56
C CYS A 497 29.39 -7.24 5.54
N ARG A 498 29.10 -7.38 6.82
CA ARG A 498 30.04 -7.27 7.95
C ARG A 498 29.59 -8.24 9.03
N GLY A 499 30.52 -9.04 9.56
CA GLY A 499 30.14 -10.13 10.46
C GLY A 499 29.16 -11.13 9.82
N LYS A 500 28.37 -11.80 10.65
CA LYS A 500 27.44 -12.86 10.23
C LYS A 500 26.12 -12.34 9.68
N PHE A 501 25.61 -11.24 10.22
CA PHE A 501 24.22 -10.82 10.03
C PHE A 501 24.11 -9.50 9.27
N GLU A 502 24.99 -8.54 9.56
CA GLU A 502 24.87 -7.20 9.01
C GLU A 502 25.12 -7.18 7.49
N ASN A 503 24.18 -6.61 6.75
CA ASN A 503 24.28 -6.40 5.32
C ASN A 503 23.50 -5.15 4.90
N ASN A 504 23.82 -4.58 3.73
CA ASN A 504 23.16 -3.36 3.25
C ASN A 504 22.06 -3.61 2.20
N LEU A 505 21.58 -4.84 2.02
CA LEU A 505 20.55 -5.14 1.02
C LEU A 505 19.26 -4.35 1.27
N ALA A 506 18.81 -4.32 2.53
CA ALA A 506 17.65 -3.57 2.96
C ALA A 506 17.74 -2.07 2.61
N GLN A 507 18.90 -1.46 2.84
CA GLN A 507 19.17 -0.05 2.49
C GLN A 507 18.94 0.21 1.00
N TRP A 508 19.50 -0.64 0.13
CA TRP A 508 19.37 -0.46 -1.32
C TRP A 508 17.97 -0.79 -1.85
N THR A 509 17.28 -1.74 -1.22
CA THR A 509 15.88 -2.04 -1.55
C THR A 509 14.97 -0.86 -1.23
N MET A 510 15.18 -0.16 -0.11
CA MET A 510 14.42 1.06 0.20
C MET A 510 14.71 2.17 -0.82
N ARG A 511 15.97 2.35 -1.26
CA ARG A 511 16.30 3.34 -2.29
C ARG A 511 15.70 3.04 -3.65
N LEU A 512 15.60 1.77 -4.02
CA LEU A 512 14.87 1.36 -5.22
C LEU A 512 13.39 1.71 -5.11
N CYS A 513 12.78 1.48 -3.94
CA CYS A 513 11.38 1.83 -3.69
C CYS A 513 11.13 3.34 -3.75
N ASP A 514 11.95 4.13 -3.04
CA ASP A 514 11.90 5.60 -3.07
C ASP A 514 11.99 6.12 -4.51
N TRP A 515 12.97 5.61 -5.28
CA TRP A 515 13.17 6.02 -6.68
C TRP A 515 11.99 5.65 -7.57
N MET A 516 11.51 4.40 -7.54
CA MET A 516 10.38 3.93 -8.36
C MET A 516 9.09 4.70 -8.05
N VAL A 517 8.80 4.96 -6.78
CA VAL A 517 7.53 5.55 -6.35
C VAL A 517 7.54 7.06 -6.56
N ASP A 518 8.61 7.77 -6.18
CA ASP A 518 8.64 9.23 -6.28
C ASP A 518 9.06 9.76 -7.64
N THR A 519 10.10 9.16 -8.23
CA THR A 519 10.63 9.63 -9.52
C THR A 519 9.67 9.24 -10.63
N LEU A 520 9.25 7.97 -10.63
CA LEU A 520 8.51 7.38 -11.73
C LEU A 520 7.00 7.24 -11.48
N GLY A 521 6.53 7.33 -10.24
CA GLY A 521 5.10 7.26 -9.90
C GLY A 521 4.53 5.84 -9.87
N TRP A 522 5.37 4.82 -9.67
CA TRP A 522 4.92 3.42 -9.63
C TRP A 522 4.53 2.98 -8.22
N SER A 523 3.59 2.04 -8.14
CA SER A 523 3.13 1.50 -6.87
C SER A 523 3.92 0.25 -6.48
N PHE A 524 4.54 0.28 -5.30
CA PHE A 524 5.17 -0.89 -4.69
C PHE A 524 4.10 -1.90 -4.24
N ILE A 525 4.16 -3.13 -4.77
CA ILE A 525 3.17 -4.18 -4.47
C ILE A 525 3.74 -5.22 -3.52
N VAL A 526 4.84 -5.84 -3.89
CA VAL A 526 5.36 -7.03 -3.23
C VAL A 526 6.87 -6.97 -3.15
N CYS A 527 7.41 -7.46 -2.05
CA CYS A 527 8.82 -7.75 -1.91
C CYS A 527 8.98 -9.13 -1.26
N SER A 528 9.95 -9.91 -1.71
CA SER A 528 10.28 -11.20 -1.10
C SER A 528 11.78 -11.32 -0.90
N LEU A 529 12.20 -12.03 0.15
CA LEU A 529 13.60 -12.25 0.52
C LEU A 529 13.90 -13.75 0.54
N CYS A 530 14.87 -14.18 -0.25
CA CYS A 530 15.37 -15.54 -0.22
C CYS A 530 16.82 -15.56 0.29
N ASN A 531 16.99 -16.01 1.53
CA ASN A 531 18.29 -16.23 2.16
C ASN A 531 18.83 -17.62 1.77
N MET A 532 20.03 -17.65 1.19
CA MET A 532 20.69 -18.88 0.73
C MET A 532 22.06 -19.06 1.38
N GLY A 533 22.47 -20.33 1.48
CA GLY A 533 23.67 -20.72 2.21
C GLY A 533 23.43 -20.87 3.72
N GLU A 534 24.47 -21.32 4.42
CA GLU A 534 24.42 -21.67 5.84
C GLU A 534 24.11 -20.47 6.75
N PHE A 535 24.62 -19.29 6.45
CA PHE A 535 24.43 -18.07 7.24
C PHE A 535 23.74 -16.95 6.45
N GLY A 536 23.08 -17.28 5.34
CA GLY A 536 22.50 -16.27 4.46
C GLY A 536 23.55 -15.46 3.69
N GLN A 537 24.73 -16.03 3.44
CA GLN A 537 25.83 -15.38 2.70
C GLN A 537 25.48 -14.99 1.26
N ASN A 538 24.39 -15.55 0.74
CA ASN A 538 23.87 -15.30 -0.58
C ASN A 538 22.41 -14.85 -0.43
N ARG A 539 22.13 -13.57 -0.65
CA ARG A 539 20.77 -13.03 -0.52
C ARG A 539 20.22 -12.63 -1.88
N LEU A 540 18.97 -12.98 -2.11
CA LEU A 540 18.19 -12.60 -3.29
C LEU A 540 16.93 -11.89 -2.83
N GLN A 541 16.62 -10.74 -3.42
CA GLN A 541 15.39 -10.01 -3.13
C GLN A 541 14.65 -9.69 -4.42
N GLN A 542 13.39 -10.11 -4.50
CA GLN A 542 12.52 -9.74 -5.62
C GLN A 542 11.60 -8.59 -5.18
N VAL A 543 11.47 -7.57 -6.02
CA VAL A 543 10.65 -6.38 -5.77
C VAL A 543 9.75 -6.13 -6.97
N ILE A 544 8.44 -6.05 -6.75
CA ILE A 544 7.43 -5.92 -7.81
C ILE A 544 6.72 -4.58 -7.69
N PHE A 545 6.71 -3.85 -8.81
CA PHE A 545 6.01 -2.58 -8.95
C PHE A 545 4.94 -2.69 -10.03
N ARG A 546 3.85 -1.95 -9.84
CA ARG A 546 2.75 -1.83 -10.80
C ARG A 546 2.48 -0.38 -11.13
N PHE A 547 2.13 -0.13 -12.38
CA PHE A 547 1.64 1.17 -12.81
C PHE A 547 0.12 1.23 -12.68
N ASP A 548 -0.36 2.03 -11.75
CA ASP A 548 -1.78 2.23 -11.44
C ASP A 548 -2.33 3.60 -11.90
N GLY A 549 -1.53 4.40 -12.62
CA GLY A 549 -1.96 5.67 -13.22
C GLY A 549 -0.97 6.81 -12.99
N ASP A 550 -1.39 8.04 -13.34
CA ASP A 550 -0.57 9.24 -13.18
C ASP A 550 -0.23 9.50 -11.69
N LYS A 551 0.94 10.12 -11.47
CA LYS A 551 1.59 10.34 -10.16
C LYS A 551 0.61 10.67 -9.03
N ARG A 552 0.74 9.94 -7.91
CA ARG A 552 0.12 10.30 -6.63
C ARG A 552 0.60 11.70 -6.23
N ALA A 553 -0.30 12.67 -6.18
CA ALA A 553 -0.01 13.93 -5.52
C ALA A 553 -0.17 13.73 -4.02
N LEU A 554 0.85 13.14 -3.36
CA LEU A 554 0.89 13.12 -1.91
C LEU A 554 1.32 14.50 -1.40
N PRO A 555 0.57 15.11 -0.48
CA PRO A 555 0.99 16.36 0.13
C PRO A 555 2.25 16.13 0.94
N VAL A 556 3.27 16.97 0.70
CA VAL A 556 4.47 17.01 1.54
C VAL A 556 4.07 17.67 2.86
N SER A 557 3.69 16.87 3.85
CA SER A 557 3.47 17.36 5.20
C SER A 557 4.82 17.36 5.92
N LYS A 558 5.51 18.50 5.93
CA LYS A 558 6.59 18.69 6.91
C LYS A 558 5.94 18.65 8.29
N SER A 559 6.41 17.78 9.17
CA SER A 559 5.96 17.77 10.56
C SER A 559 6.28 19.12 11.19
N VAL A 560 5.25 19.94 11.40
CA VAL A 560 5.34 21.19 12.17
C VAL A 560 4.47 21.05 13.42
N ASN A 561 4.58 19.92 14.13
CA ASN A 561 3.89 19.75 15.41
C ASN A 561 4.74 20.22 16.59
N ASN A 562 5.36 21.40 16.43
CA ASN A 562 6.19 22.01 17.46
C ASN A 562 5.32 22.63 18.55
N ALA A 563 5.91 22.90 19.72
CA ALA A 563 5.27 23.68 20.76
C ALA A 563 4.74 25.02 20.22
N VAL A 564 3.60 25.45 20.75
CA VAL A 564 2.98 26.70 20.32
C VAL A 564 3.90 27.86 20.72
N GLN A 565 4.43 28.58 19.73
CA GLN A 565 5.37 29.68 19.97
C GLN A 565 4.69 30.95 20.48
N GLU A 566 3.38 31.09 20.22
CA GLU A 566 2.55 32.21 20.63
C GLU A 566 1.58 31.77 21.74
N TYR A 567 1.36 32.60 22.75
CA TYR A 567 0.39 32.29 23.80
C TYR A 567 -1.03 32.30 23.21
N ILE A 568 -1.75 31.19 23.35
CA ILE A 568 -3.17 31.08 23.01
C ILE A 568 -3.97 31.05 24.32
N ASP A 569 -5.08 31.78 24.38
CA ASP A 569 -5.95 31.77 25.55
C ASP A 569 -6.61 30.39 25.71
N PRO A 570 -6.38 29.63 26.81
CA PRO A 570 -7.00 28.33 26.99
C PRO A 570 -8.53 28.36 27.01
N GLU A 571 -9.16 29.51 27.30
CA GLU A 571 -10.62 29.64 27.31
C GLU A 571 -11.27 29.51 25.93
N ILE A 572 -10.51 29.65 24.84
CA ILE A 572 -11.04 29.51 23.48
C ILE A 572 -11.11 28.06 22.99
N PHE A 573 -10.52 27.11 23.73
CA PHE A 573 -10.53 25.70 23.37
C PHE A 573 -11.90 25.07 23.67
N PRO A 574 -12.50 24.34 22.71
CA PRO A 574 -13.76 23.65 22.94
C PRO A 574 -13.68 22.63 24.09
N SER A 575 -14.73 22.54 24.89
CA SER A 575 -14.78 21.67 26.08
C SER A 575 -14.74 20.17 25.79
N TYR A 576 -14.96 19.78 24.54
CA TYR A 576 -14.88 18.38 24.08
C TYR A 576 -13.48 17.99 23.60
N TRP A 577 -12.49 18.87 23.69
CA TRP A 577 -11.09 18.52 23.43
C TRP A 577 -10.50 17.69 24.58
N GLU A 578 -9.64 16.73 24.25
CA GLU A 578 -9.18 15.68 25.17
C GLU A 578 -7.65 15.59 25.29
N TYR A 579 -6.87 16.08 24.32
CA TYR A 579 -5.41 15.97 24.38
C TYR A 579 -4.80 17.03 25.26
N GLU A 580 -4.40 16.61 26.46
CA GLU A 580 -3.81 17.49 27.48
C GLU A 580 -2.56 18.23 26.95
N GLU A 581 -1.73 17.59 26.15
CA GLU A 581 -0.57 18.19 25.49
C GLU A 581 -0.92 19.32 24.50
N VAL A 582 -2.09 19.28 23.86
CA VAL A 582 -2.61 20.39 23.04
C VAL A 582 -3.17 21.50 23.94
N LEU A 583 -3.96 21.13 24.95
CA LEU A 583 -4.56 22.07 25.90
C LEU A 583 -3.50 22.84 26.70
N GLN A 584 -2.39 22.17 27.04
CA GLN A 584 -1.21 22.75 27.67
C GLN A 584 -0.24 23.40 26.68
N GLN A 585 -0.56 23.40 25.38
CA GLN A 585 0.21 24.04 24.31
C GLN A 585 1.65 23.48 24.15
N GLN A 586 1.88 22.24 24.59
CA GLN A 586 3.13 21.52 24.40
C GLN A 586 3.31 21.08 22.94
N VAL A 587 2.20 20.80 22.27
CA VAL A 587 2.13 20.54 20.83
C VAL A 587 1.04 21.41 20.19
N MET A 588 1.14 21.65 18.89
CA MET A 588 0.22 22.53 18.18
C MET A 588 -1.11 21.85 17.82
N GLN A 589 -1.07 20.55 17.53
CA GLN A 589 -2.25 19.78 17.16
C GLN A 589 -2.14 18.28 17.48
N ARG A 590 -3.29 17.64 17.62
CA ARG A 590 -3.44 16.18 17.56
C ARG A 590 -4.68 15.81 16.76
N VAL A 591 -4.65 14.62 16.16
CA VAL A 591 -5.81 14.04 15.46
C VAL A 591 -6.17 12.73 16.15
N LYS A 592 -7.47 12.52 16.41
CA LYS A 592 -8.01 11.31 17.04
C LYS A 592 -9.07 10.67 16.16
N ALA A 593 -9.24 9.35 16.27
CA ALA A 593 -10.47 8.70 15.84
C ALA A 593 -11.68 9.26 16.64
N CYS A 594 -12.78 9.55 15.95
CA CYS A 594 -14.01 10.03 16.56
C CYS A 594 -14.66 8.91 17.40
N LYS A 595 -15.39 9.31 18.45
CA LYS A 595 -16.23 8.37 19.20
C LYS A 595 -17.42 7.91 18.36
N ALA A 596 -18.07 6.84 18.78
CA ALA A 596 -19.24 6.28 18.09
C ALA A 596 -20.35 7.32 17.90
N GLU A 597 -20.63 8.15 18.92
CA GLU A 597 -21.67 9.19 18.85
C GLU A 597 -21.31 10.30 17.86
N GLU A 598 -20.03 10.69 17.79
CA GLU A 598 -19.54 11.68 16.83
C GLU A 598 -19.62 11.14 15.39
N LYS A 599 -19.23 9.88 15.18
CA LYS A 599 -19.36 9.20 13.88
C LYS A 599 -20.83 9.11 13.45
N GLU A 600 -21.73 8.79 14.37
CA GLU A 600 -23.18 8.76 14.09
C GLU A 600 -23.71 10.14 13.70
N ALA A 601 -23.34 11.19 14.43
CA ALA A 601 -23.73 12.56 14.11
C ALA A 601 -23.18 13.02 12.75
N LEU A 602 -21.94 12.66 12.40
CA LEU A 602 -21.36 12.91 11.08
C LEU A 602 -22.15 12.17 9.98
N GLN A 603 -22.53 10.91 10.20
CA GLN A 603 -23.36 10.16 9.26
C GLN A 603 -24.73 10.80 9.05
N GLN A 604 -25.38 11.27 10.13
CA GLN A 604 -26.67 11.96 10.05
C GLN A 604 -26.59 13.25 9.22
N LEU A 605 -25.54 14.06 9.45
CA LEU A 605 -25.28 15.28 8.69
C LEU A 605 -25.08 14.99 7.19
N VAL A 606 -24.29 13.94 6.91
CA VAL A 606 -23.98 13.48 5.55
C VAL A 606 -25.23 13.00 4.82
N ASP A 607 -26.04 12.15 5.46
CA ASP A 607 -27.26 11.58 4.89
C ASP A 607 -28.31 12.66 4.63
N ALA A 608 -28.53 13.56 5.60
CA ALA A 608 -29.52 14.65 5.49
C ALA A 608 -29.22 15.63 4.36
N THR A 609 -27.95 15.77 3.97
CA THR A 609 -27.50 16.72 2.93
C THR A 609 -27.10 16.03 1.61
N PHE A 610 -27.27 14.71 1.52
CA PHE A 610 -26.97 13.95 0.31
C PHE A 610 -28.05 14.14 -0.76
N LYS A 611 -27.66 14.45 -1.99
CA LYS A 611 -28.59 14.59 -3.13
C LYS A 611 -28.17 13.75 -4.32
N ARG A 612 -29.13 13.08 -4.95
CA ARG A 612 -28.91 12.28 -6.16
C ARG A 612 -29.01 13.12 -7.45
N VAL A 613 -28.05 14.02 -7.65
CA VAL A 613 -27.94 14.92 -8.83
C VAL A 613 -26.57 14.79 -9.50
N LEU A 614 -26.55 14.42 -10.78
CA LEU A 614 -25.33 14.34 -11.59
C LEU A 614 -24.92 15.72 -12.11
N THR A 615 -23.63 16.03 -11.99
CA THR A 615 -23.01 17.15 -12.71
C THR A 615 -22.02 16.65 -13.76
N ARG A 616 -21.46 17.60 -14.53
CA ARG A 616 -20.38 17.35 -15.48
C ARG A 616 -19.05 16.92 -14.83
N ASP A 617 -18.92 17.11 -13.52
CA ASP A 617 -17.67 16.91 -12.79
C ASP A 617 -17.56 15.50 -12.19
N ARG A 618 -18.69 14.79 -12.03
CA ARG A 618 -18.70 13.39 -11.60
C ARG A 618 -17.98 12.46 -12.58
N VAL A 619 -17.10 11.63 -12.04
CA VAL A 619 -16.38 10.56 -12.72
C VAL A 619 -17.07 9.22 -12.38
N PRO A 620 -17.20 8.27 -13.32
CA PRO A 620 -17.64 6.92 -13.09
C PRO A 620 -16.82 6.31 -11.98
N ASP A 621 -17.53 5.59 -11.15
CA ASP A 621 -16.94 4.80 -10.12
C ASP A 621 -16.69 3.40 -10.67
N ASP A 622 -15.46 2.93 -10.56
CA ASP A 622 -15.13 1.54 -10.91
C ASP A 622 -15.81 0.55 -9.96
N ASP A 623 -16.23 1.04 -8.79
CA ASP A 623 -16.86 0.22 -7.77
C ASP A 623 -18.39 0.07 -7.96
N ALA A 624 -18.96 0.73 -8.97
CA ALA A 624 -20.38 0.60 -9.28
C ALA A 624 -20.66 -0.75 -9.96
N GLU A 625 -21.47 -1.61 -9.32
CA GLU A 625 -21.81 -2.95 -9.85
C GLU A 625 -22.57 -2.93 -11.19
N ASN A 626 -23.16 -1.79 -11.58
CA ASN A 626 -24.07 -1.66 -12.73
C ASN A 626 -23.89 -0.30 -13.44
N ASP A 627 -24.83 0.03 -14.33
CA ASP A 627 -24.92 1.31 -15.03
C ASP A 627 -25.32 2.52 -14.13
N GLU A 628 -25.29 2.33 -12.81
CA GLU A 628 -25.60 3.37 -11.82
C GLU A 628 -24.40 4.31 -11.64
N GLU A 629 -24.52 5.53 -12.16
CA GLU A 629 -23.45 6.54 -12.13
C GLU A 629 -23.35 7.26 -10.78
N MET A 630 -24.30 7.05 -9.85
CA MET A 630 -24.33 7.76 -8.57
C MET A 630 -24.75 6.84 -7.41
N PRO A 631 -24.02 6.85 -6.28
CA PRO A 631 -24.39 6.03 -5.15
C PRO A 631 -25.73 6.46 -4.55
N TYR A 632 -26.38 5.53 -3.87
CA TYR A 632 -27.62 5.78 -3.12
C TYR A 632 -27.34 6.49 -1.79
N ARG A 633 -26.16 6.24 -1.22
CA ARG A 633 -25.69 6.79 0.04
C ARG A 633 -24.16 6.81 0.07
N ILE A 634 -23.59 7.71 0.85
CA ILE A 634 -22.19 7.63 1.28
C ILE A 634 -22.18 7.25 2.77
N GLU A 635 -21.58 6.11 3.06
CA GLU A 635 -21.54 5.55 4.40
C GLU A 635 -20.19 5.87 5.05
N VAL A 636 -20.24 6.58 6.17
CA VAL A 636 -19.10 6.91 7.01
C VAL A 636 -18.57 5.63 7.65
N VAL A 637 -17.40 5.19 7.21
CA VAL A 637 -16.71 4.00 7.73
C VAL A 637 -15.86 4.40 8.93
N HIS A 638 -15.10 5.49 8.82
CA HIS A 638 -14.31 6.05 9.93
C HIS A 638 -14.42 7.57 9.95
N ALA A 639 -14.11 8.17 11.10
CA ALA A 639 -14.09 9.60 11.27
C ALA A 639 -12.95 9.99 12.19
N PHE A 640 -12.31 11.12 11.90
CA PHE A 640 -11.20 11.68 12.66
C PHE A 640 -11.51 13.12 13.03
N ARG A 641 -11.17 13.54 14.25
CA ARG A 641 -11.32 14.90 14.75
C ARG A 641 -9.94 15.52 14.96
N SER A 642 -9.78 16.76 14.51
CA SER A 642 -8.61 17.59 14.76
C SER A 642 -8.81 18.42 16.03
N GLU A 643 -7.79 18.44 16.88
CA GLU A 643 -7.62 19.38 17.99
C GLU A 643 -6.44 20.28 17.64
N HIS A 644 -6.71 21.39 16.95
CA HIS A 644 -5.68 22.26 16.42
C HIS A 644 -5.76 23.65 17.04
N ALA A 645 -4.90 23.91 18.02
CA ALA A 645 -4.92 25.14 18.82
C ALA A 645 -4.82 26.41 17.96
N ARG A 646 -3.89 26.44 17.00
CA ARG A 646 -3.70 27.58 16.09
C ARG A 646 -4.92 27.86 15.20
N LEU A 647 -5.50 26.84 14.56
CA LEU A 647 -6.65 27.04 13.67
C LEU A 647 -7.89 27.51 14.44
N GLN A 648 -8.10 26.94 15.64
CA GLN A 648 -9.15 27.41 16.55
C GLN A 648 -8.96 28.88 16.95
N ASN A 649 -7.73 29.30 17.25
CA ASN A 649 -7.41 30.70 17.55
C ASN A 649 -7.68 31.62 16.36
N LEU A 650 -7.29 31.22 15.15
CA LEU A 650 -7.51 32.00 13.93
C LEU A 650 -9.02 32.16 13.64
N LEU A 651 -9.82 31.12 13.85
CA LEU A 651 -11.27 31.17 13.68
C LEU A 651 -11.90 32.15 14.69
N CYS A 652 -11.54 32.05 15.97
CA CYS A 652 -12.02 32.98 17.01
C CYS A 652 -11.63 34.44 16.75
N GLN A 653 -10.46 34.70 16.15
CA GLN A 653 -10.03 36.05 15.75
C GLN A 653 -10.93 36.61 14.66
N VAL A 654 -11.23 35.82 13.63
CA VAL A 654 -12.16 36.21 12.56
C VAL A 654 -13.53 36.58 13.12
N GLU A 655 -14.07 35.78 14.04
CA GLU A 655 -15.35 36.05 14.70
C GLU A 655 -15.34 37.37 15.47
N SER A 656 -14.20 37.74 16.05
CA SER A 656 -14.05 38.97 16.83
C SER A 656 -13.81 40.20 15.95
N ASP A 657 -13.17 40.02 14.80
CA ASP A 657 -12.81 41.09 13.86
C ASP A 657 -13.98 41.52 12.96
N LYS A 658 -14.98 40.65 12.76
CA LYS A 658 -16.07 40.85 11.80
C LYS A 658 -17.38 41.23 12.49
N GLU A 659 -18.13 42.15 11.86
CA GLU A 659 -19.49 42.48 12.31
C GLU A 659 -20.46 41.36 11.93
N ALA A 660 -21.28 40.93 12.88
CA ALA A 660 -22.29 39.91 12.63
C ALA A 660 -23.29 40.40 11.56
N PRO A 661 -23.71 39.51 10.62
CA PRO A 661 -24.72 39.85 9.62
C PRO A 661 -26.06 40.22 10.28
N GLU A 662 -26.84 41.08 9.62
CA GLU A 662 -28.20 41.41 10.09
C GLU A 662 -29.13 40.19 10.08
N GLU A 663 -28.95 39.30 9.10
CA GLU A 663 -29.67 38.03 8.96
C GLU A 663 -28.68 36.90 8.61
N SER A 664 -28.72 35.80 9.37
CA SER A 664 -27.89 34.63 9.10
C SER A 664 -28.29 33.97 7.78
N PHE A 665 -27.30 33.58 6.98
CA PHE A 665 -27.53 32.90 5.72
C PHE A 665 -27.88 31.41 5.95
N SER A 666 -28.98 30.93 5.35
CA SER A 666 -29.42 29.52 5.51
C SER A 666 -28.49 28.56 4.76
N ILE A 667 -27.88 27.65 5.54
CA ILE A 667 -27.05 26.54 5.09
C ILE A 667 -27.72 25.23 5.50
N LYS A 668 -27.79 24.26 4.58
CA LYS A 668 -28.51 23.00 4.82
C LYS A 668 -27.98 22.19 6.00
N THR A 669 -26.67 22.22 6.25
CA THR A 669 -26.05 21.51 7.38
C THR A 669 -26.48 22.09 8.72
N SER A 670 -26.81 23.38 8.78
CA SER A 670 -27.27 24.06 9.99
C SER A 670 -28.73 23.72 10.34
N GLU A 671 -29.47 23.08 9.43
CA GLU A 671 -30.85 22.60 9.65
C GLU A 671 -30.88 21.18 10.24
N VAL A 672 -29.73 20.53 10.42
CA VAL A 672 -29.63 19.16 10.93
C VAL A 672 -29.25 19.18 12.42
N GLU A 673 -30.22 18.88 13.27
CA GLU A 673 -30.02 18.80 14.72
C GLU A 673 -29.21 17.56 15.09
N THR A 674 -27.96 17.77 15.50
CA THR A 674 -27.03 16.72 15.97
C THR A 674 -26.16 17.28 17.10
N LEU A 675 -25.42 16.42 17.80
CA LEU A 675 -24.42 16.87 18.79
C LEU A 675 -23.37 17.81 18.18
N LEU A 676 -23.13 17.76 16.86
CA LEU A 676 -22.19 18.62 16.17
C LEU A 676 -22.77 20.04 16.03
N SER A 677 -24.06 20.16 15.70
CA SER A 677 -24.70 21.48 15.59
C SER A 677 -24.69 22.26 16.91
N GLU A 678 -24.72 21.57 18.05
CA GLU A 678 -24.62 22.18 19.39
C GLU A 678 -23.22 22.78 19.68
N ARG A 679 -22.20 22.37 18.91
CA ARG A 679 -20.81 22.85 19.05
C ARG A 679 -20.54 24.14 18.27
N LEU A 680 -21.43 24.51 17.34
CA LEU A 680 -21.30 25.70 16.50
C LEU A 680 -21.76 26.96 17.25
N LYS A 681 -21.07 28.07 16.99
CA LYS A 681 -21.49 29.42 17.37
C LYS A 681 -22.39 30.01 16.28
N GLN A 682 -22.92 31.19 16.57
CA GLN A 682 -23.71 31.94 15.60
C GLN A 682 -22.88 32.24 14.34
N ASP A 683 -23.52 32.11 13.17
CA ASP A 683 -22.94 32.33 11.83
C ASP A 683 -21.80 31.37 11.43
N GLU A 684 -21.53 30.36 12.25
CA GLU A 684 -20.74 29.21 11.85
C GLU A 684 -21.61 28.14 11.19
N SER A 685 -21.02 27.37 10.29
CA SER A 685 -21.67 26.20 9.68
C SER A 685 -20.63 25.15 9.34
N TYR A 686 -21.05 23.89 9.37
CA TYR A 686 -20.24 22.80 8.82
C TYR A 686 -20.42 22.73 7.31
N LEU A 687 -19.33 22.72 6.56
CA LEU A 687 -19.34 22.57 5.11
C LEU A 687 -18.34 21.50 4.67
N TYR A 688 -18.63 20.83 3.55
CA TYR A 688 -17.87 19.68 3.07
C TYR A 688 -16.77 20.08 2.08
N HIS A 689 -15.63 19.40 2.13
CA HIS A 689 -14.59 19.45 1.10
C HIS A 689 -14.16 18.04 0.70
N GLY A 690 -14.43 17.65 -0.55
CA GLY A 690 -14.04 16.34 -1.06
C GLY A 690 -12.57 16.30 -1.45
N THR A 691 -11.87 15.23 -1.06
CA THR A 691 -10.44 15.04 -1.32
C THR A 691 -10.07 13.56 -1.21
N ASN A 692 -8.78 13.23 -1.06
CA ASN A 692 -8.32 11.88 -0.73
C ASN A 692 -7.89 11.76 0.75
N PRO A 693 -7.84 10.55 1.34
CA PRO A 693 -7.53 10.36 2.75
C PRO A 693 -6.22 11.02 3.21
N SER A 694 -5.13 10.87 2.45
CA SER A 694 -3.83 11.48 2.77
C SER A 694 -3.91 13.01 2.81
N SER A 695 -4.58 13.63 1.84
CA SER A 695 -4.77 15.07 1.80
C SER A 695 -5.70 15.56 2.89
N ALA A 696 -6.79 14.85 3.19
CA ALA A 696 -7.67 15.19 4.30
C ALA A 696 -6.88 15.29 5.61
N MET A 697 -6.04 14.31 5.90
CA MET A 697 -5.24 14.32 7.13
C MET A 697 -4.15 15.38 7.14
N SER A 698 -3.49 15.62 6.01
CA SER A 698 -2.55 16.74 5.92
C SER A 698 -3.28 18.04 6.25
N ILE A 699 -4.46 18.26 5.67
CA ILE A 699 -5.26 19.46 5.91
C ILE A 699 -5.74 19.54 7.38
N LEU A 700 -6.11 18.43 8.03
CA LEU A 700 -6.41 18.43 9.47
C LEU A 700 -5.23 18.90 10.32
N LYS A 701 -4.00 18.56 9.92
CA LYS A 701 -2.75 18.88 10.63
C LYS A 701 -2.22 20.28 10.34
N THR A 702 -2.50 20.85 9.16
CA THR A 702 -1.88 22.11 8.70
C THR A 702 -2.87 23.23 8.36
N GLY A 703 -4.15 22.92 8.23
CA GLY A 703 -5.14 23.81 7.62
C GLY A 703 -5.03 23.89 6.09
N PHE A 704 -5.88 24.72 5.48
CA PHE A 704 -5.83 25.02 4.05
C PHE A 704 -4.73 26.04 3.73
N VAL A 705 -4.11 25.92 2.55
CA VAL A 705 -3.12 26.87 2.03
C VAL A 705 -3.64 27.48 0.73
N LEU A 706 -3.98 28.78 0.74
CA LEU A 706 -4.57 29.46 -0.42
C LEU A 706 -3.66 29.50 -1.66
N ASP A 707 -2.33 29.44 -1.49
CA ASP A 707 -1.38 29.37 -2.61
C ASP A 707 -1.56 28.12 -3.48
N HIS A 708 -2.30 27.12 -2.99
CA HIS A 708 -2.68 25.92 -3.75
C HIS A 708 -4.06 26.02 -4.41
N ALA A 709 -4.78 27.13 -4.26
CA ALA A 709 -6.08 27.33 -4.89
C ALA A 709 -5.99 27.21 -6.42
N GLY A 710 -6.85 26.39 -7.01
CA GLY A 710 -6.86 26.16 -8.47
C GLY A 710 -5.86 25.13 -9.00
N SER A 711 -4.98 24.58 -8.15
CA SER A 711 -3.94 23.62 -8.57
C SER A 711 -4.49 22.24 -8.94
N ALA A 712 -5.54 21.77 -8.25
CA ALA A 712 -6.17 20.46 -8.49
C ALA A 712 -7.40 20.54 -9.42
N THR A 713 -8.23 21.57 -9.27
CA THR A 713 -9.44 21.79 -10.07
C THR A 713 -9.65 23.28 -10.35
N GLY A 714 -10.28 23.62 -11.48
CA GLY A 714 -10.38 25.02 -11.91
C GLY A 714 -11.21 25.91 -10.96
N THR A 715 -10.92 27.21 -10.95
CA THR A 715 -11.57 28.22 -10.10
C THR A 715 -12.82 28.81 -10.76
N MET A 716 -13.99 28.20 -10.54
CA MET A 716 -15.24 28.67 -11.20
C MET A 716 -15.67 30.09 -10.75
N TYR A 717 -15.41 30.44 -9.49
CA TYR A 717 -15.85 31.67 -8.85
C TYR A 717 -14.70 32.57 -8.33
N GLY A 718 -13.46 32.26 -8.72
CA GLY A 718 -12.23 32.91 -8.23
C GLY A 718 -11.38 32.03 -7.33
N ALA A 719 -10.23 32.53 -6.88
CA ALA A 719 -9.30 31.80 -6.03
C ALA A 719 -9.75 31.80 -4.56
N GLY A 720 -9.79 30.62 -3.93
CA GLY A 720 -10.21 30.44 -2.54
C GLY A 720 -10.33 28.97 -2.13
N VAL A 721 -10.73 28.74 -0.89
CA VAL A 721 -11.13 27.43 -0.37
C VAL A 721 -12.57 27.15 -0.80
N TYR A 722 -12.78 26.09 -1.57
CA TYR A 722 -14.10 25.68 -2.07
C TYR A 722 -14.70 24.64 -1.15
N LEU A 723 -15.88 24.92 -0.61
CA LEU A 723 -16.67 24.02 0.22
C LEU A 723 -18.09 23.87 -0.37
N ALA A 724 -18.83 22.84 0.04
CA ALA A 724 -20.22 22.64 -0.34
C ALA A 724 -21.07 22.27 0.88
N GLU A 725 -22.34 22.66 0.88
CA GLU A 725 -23.29 22.26 1.93
C GLU A 725 -23.94 20.90 1.68
N CYS A 726 -23.79 20.33 0.47
CA CYS A 726 -24.30 19.01 0.12
C CYS A 726 -23.14 18.03 0.01
N SER A 727 -23.20 16.96 0.80
CA SER A 727 -22.16 15.94 0.86
C SER A 727 -21.90 15.29 -0.51
N SER A 728 -22.95 15.06 -1.31
CA SER A 728 -22.87 14.50 -2.67
C SER A 728 -22.14 15.39 -3.70
N LYS A 729 -22.03 16.71 -3.45
CA LYS A 729 -21.24 17.61 -4.32
C LYS A 729 -19.76 17.44 -4.01
N SER A 730 -19.40 17.41 -2.73
CA SER A 730 -18.04 17.14 -2.30
C SER A 730 -17.58 15.73 -2.68
N ASP A 731 -18.47 14.73 -2.65
CA ASP A 731 -18.21 13.38 -3.16
C ASP A 731 -17.73 13.35 -4.62
N GLU A 732 -18.10 14.31 -5.48
CA GLU A 732 -17.57 14.38 -6.87
C GLU A 732 -16.05 14.62 -6.93
N TYR A 733 -15.47 15.13 -5.84
CA TYR A 733 -14.04 15.37 -5.67
C TYR A 733 -13.38 14.36 -4.72
N GLY A 734 -14.19 13.55 -4.04
CA GLY A 734 -13.71 12.45 -3.22
C GLY A 734 -12.97 11.43 -4.08
N ARG A 735 -11.82 10.98 -3.59
CA ARG A 735 -11.01 9.91 -4.19
C ARG A 735 -10.42 9.05 -3.09
N ASP A 736 -10.00 7.84 -3.43
CA ASP A 736 -9.03 7.12 -2.61
C ASP A 736 -7.61 7.70 -2.84
N ASP A 737 -6.62 7.17 -2.11
CA ASP A 737 -5.22 7.60 -2.25
C ASP A 737 -4.48 6.94 -3.44
N GLY A 738 -5.15 6.09 -4.22
CA GLY A 738 -4.54 5.27 -5.24
C GLY A 738 -3.62 4.16 -4.71
N GLY A 739 -3.21 3.28 -5.62
CA GLY A 739 -2.31 2.13 -5.44
C GLY A 739 -2.50 1.28 -4.20
N ASN A 740 -3.76 0.91 -4.00
CA ASN A 740 -4.25 -0.23 -3.23
C ASN A 740 -3.99 -0.25 -1.72
N THR A 741 -3.57 0.84 -1.08
CA THR A 741 -3.36 0.82 0.37
C THR A 741 -4.67 0.69 1.17
N TYR A 742 -5.72 1.40 0.75
CA TYR A 742 -7.10 1.32 1.26
C TYR A 742 -8.06 1.55 0.08
N PRO A 743 -8.21 0.56 -0.82
CA PRO A 743 -8.90 0.82 -2.07
C PRO A 743 -10.38 1.09 -1.81
N SER A 744 -11.00 1.95 -2.63
CA SER A 744 -12.44 2.25 -2.55
C SER A 744 -12.92 3.00 -1.30
N LEU A 745 -12.01 3.39 -0.40
CA LEU A 745 -12.31 4.28 0.72
C LEU A 745 -11.93 5.73 0.36
N LEU A 746 -12.94 6.58 0.32
CA LEU A 746 -12.82 7.99 -0.09
C LEU A 746 -12.82 8.89 1.14
N ALA A 747 -12.33 10.12 0.99
CA ALA A 747 -12.33 11.08 2.09
C ALA A 747 -13.06 12.39 1.75
N MET A 748 -13.63 12.99 2.79
CA MET A 748 -13.99 14.40 2.76
C MET A 748 -13.80 15.04 4.13
N LEU A 749 -13.49 16.32 4.13
CA LEU A 749 -13.42 17.13 5.33
C LEU A 749 -14.79 17.72 5.64
N ILE A 750 -15.06 17.88 6.93
CA ILE A 750 -16.16 18.67 7.46
C ILE A 750 -15.52 19.86 8.18
N CYS A 751 -15.66 21.03 7.56
CA CYS A 751 -15.00 22.24 7.98
C CYS A 751 -15.96 23.12 8.75
N ARG A 752 -15.62 23.42 10.01
CA ARG A 752 -16.25 24.47 10.79
C ARG A 752 -15.85 25.81 10.17
N SER A 753 -16.83 26.52 9.60
CA SER A 753 -16.56 27.70 8.78
C SER A 753 -17.37 28.89 9.26
N TYR A 754 -16.74 30.05 9.43
CA TYR A 754 -17.43 31.32 9.67
C TYR A 754 -17.97 31.88 8.34
N VAL A 755 -19.27 31.78 8.12
CA VAL A 755 -19.93 32.10 6.84
C VAL A 755 -20.11 33.61 6.67
N GLY A 756 -20.54 34.32 7.72
CA GLY A 756 -20.72 35.77 7.73
C GLY A 756 -21.65 36.30 6.62
N ASN A 757 -21.30 37.47 6.07
CA ASN A 757 -22.02 38.10 4.95
C ASN A 757 -21.68 37.44 3.61
N VAL A 758 -22.69 36.91 2.91
CA VAL A 758 -22.50 36.10 1.69
C VAL A 758 -22.74 36.89 0.41
N HIS A 759 -21.79 36.84 -0.53
CA HIS A 759 -21.97 37.34 -1.89
C HIS A 759 -22.55 36.24 -2.81
N VAL A 760 -23.85 36.29 -3.11
CA VAL A 760 -24.52 35.27 -3.93
C VAL A 760 -24.35 35.57 -5.42
N VAL A 761 -23.82 34.60 -6.17
CA VAL A 761 -23.62 34.67 -7.64
C VAL A 761 -24.13 33.41 -8.33
N ASP A 762 -24.64 33.54 -9.55
CA ASP A 762 -25.16 32.39 -10.33
C ASP A 762 -24.31 32.05 -11.57
N SER A 763 -23.31 32.88 -11.90
CA SER A 763 -22.52 32.79 -13.12
C SER A 763 -21.04 32.59 -12.81
N ALA A 764 -20.34 31.85 -13.67
CA ALA A 764 -18.90 31.64 -13.52
C ALA A 764 -18.14 32.94 -13.82
N GLY A 765 -17.04 33.19 -13.11
CA GLY A 765 -16.24 34.41 -13.19
C GLY A 765 -15.38 34.57 -11.94
N ASP A 766 -14.36 35.43 -11.97
CA ASP A 766 -13.63 35.79 -10.76
C ASP A 766 -14.41 36.87 -9.99
N HIS A 767 -15.13 36.46 -8.95
CA HIS A 767 -15.99 37.35 -8.15
C HIS A 767 -15.34 37.78 -6.83
N VAL A 768 -14.12 37.33 -6.55
CA VAL A 768 -13.40 37.66 -5.31
C VAL A 768 -13.14 39.17 -5.16
N PRO A 769 -12.72 39.91 -6.20
CA PRO A 769 -12.53 41.36 -6.08
C PRO A 769 -13.82 42.10 -5.70
N ASP A 770 -14.95 41.74 -6.33
CA ASP A 770 -16.24 42.37 -6.10
C ASP A 770 -16.78 42.03 -4.70
N ALA A 771 -16.63 40.77 -4.27
CA ALA A 771 -17.01 40.35 -2.92
C ALA A 771 -16.24 41.13 -1.84
N ARG A 772 -14.91 41.25 -1.98
CA ARG A 772 -14.08 42.03 -1.04
C ARG A 772 -14.45 43.51 -1.03
N ALA A 773 -14.67 44.11 -2.20
CA ALA A 773 -15.07 45.51 -2.30
C ALA A 773 -16.44 45.78 -1.67
N GLY A 774 -17.34 44.80 -1.71
CA GLY A 774 -18.65 44.83 -1.07
C GLY A 774 -18.65 44.54 0.44
N GLY A 775 -17.50 44.22 1.04
CA GLY A 775 -17.42 43.84 2.46
C GLY A 775 -18.03 42.48 2.77
N PHE A 776 -18.13 41.59 1.78
CA PHE A 776 -18.59 40.22 1.99
C PHE A 776 -17.47 39.34 2.54
N ASP A 777 -17.86 38.27 3.22
CA ASP A 777 -16.99 37.33 3.91
C ASP A 777 -16.75 36.04 3.11
N CYS A 778 -17.68 35.69 2.22
CA CYS A 778 -17.52 34.58 1.29
C CYS A 778 -18.41 34.78 0.05
N ILE A 779 -18.22 33.91 -0.95
CA ILE A 779 -19.06 33.83 -2.15
C ILE A 779 -19.91 32.57 -2.08
N CYS A 780 -21.20 32.66 -2.44
CA CYS A 780 -22.06 31.50 -2.68
C CYS A 780 -22.39 31.41 -4.18
N GLY A 781 -21.81 30.43 -4.86
CA GLY A 781 -22.19 30.03 -6.21
C GLY A 781 -23.49 29.24 -6.22
N ASP A 782 -24.63 29.89 -6.46
CA ASP A 782 -25.95 29.27 -6.38
C ASP A 782 -26.40 28.69 -7.74
N ARG A 783 -25.84 27.52 -8.10
CA ARG A 783 -26.30 26.77 -9.28
C ARG A 783 -27.55 25.95 -9.00
N GLU A 784 -27.90 25.75 -7.74
CA GLU A 784 -29.15 25.09 -7.36
C GLU A 784 -30.35 25.90 -7.85
N ALA A 785 -30.39 27.21 -7.57
CA ALA A 785 -31.43 28.10 -8.08
C ALA A 785 -31.43 28.21 -9.62
N LYS A 786 -30.24 28.16 -10.25
CA LYS A 786 -30.11 28.38 -11.70
C LYS A 786 -30.43 27.17 -12.57
N VAL A 787 -29.92 25.99 -12.19
CA VAL A 787 -29.98 24.76 -12.99
C VAL A 787 -30.33 23.51 -12.18
N GLY A 788 -30.69 23.65 -10.90
CA GLY A 788 -31.13 22.54 -10.07
C GLY A 788 -30.02 21.61 -9.58
N THR A 789 -28.78 22.10 -9.47
CA THR A 789 -27.65 21.29 -8.97
C THR A 789 -27.30 21.58 -7.51
N TYR A 790 -26.26 22.36 -7.25
CA TYR A 790 -25.61 22.49 -5.95
C TYR A 790 -25.22 23.95 -5.68
N ARG A 791 -25.17 24.34 -4.40
CA ARG A 791 -24.51 25.56 -3.93
C ARG A 791 -23.08 25.25 -3.51
N GLU A 792 -22.13 26.09 -3.93
CA GLU A 792 -20.72 26.01 -3.58
C GLU A 792 -20.29 27.31 -2.90
N PHE A 793 -19.49 27.22 -1.85
CA PHE A 793 -19.02 28.35 -1.06
C PHE A 793 -17.53 28.56 -1.26
N VAL A 794 -17.10 29.79 -1.48
CA VAL A 794 -15.69 30.14 -1.69
C VAL A 794 -15.24 31.14 -0.63
N PHE A 795 -14.27 30.70 0.19
CA PHE A 795 -13.63 31.51 1.22
C PHE A 795 -12.27 32.00 0.71
N PHE A 796 -12.03 33.30 0.79
CA PHE A 796 -10.78 33.93 0.35
C PHE A 796 -9.90 34.40 1.52
N ASP A 797 -10.21 33.94 2.73
CA ASP A 797 -9.41 34.07 3.95
C ASP A 797 -9.42 32.72 4.66
N GLU A 798 -8.30 32.01 4.68
CA GLU A 798 -8.19 30.66 5.24
C GLU A 798 -8.48 30.62 6.75
N ARG A 799 -8.36 31.75 7.46
CA ARG A 799 -8.67 31.84 8.89
C ARG A 799 -10.13 31.59 9.19
N GLN A 800 -11.02 31.74 8.19
CA GLN A 800 -12.46 31.46 8.32
C GLN A 800 -12.81 29.98 8.33
N VAL A 801 -11.86 29.09 8.01
CA VAL A 801 -12.13 27.67 7.78
C VAL A 801 -11.26 26.83 8.70
N TYR A 802 -11.89 26.15 9.65
CA TYR A 802 -11.25 25.14 10.49
C TYR A 802 -11.68 23.73 10.03
N PRO A 803 -10.80 22.96 9.37
CA PRO A 803 -11.05 21.55 9.07
C PRO A 803 -11.09 20.75 10.38
N GLU A 804 -12.28 20.59 10.93
CA GLU A 804 -12.43 20.01 12.27
C GLU A 804 -12.54 18.49 12.21
N TYR A 805 -13.19 17.94 11.18
CA TYR A 805 -13.31 16.49 10.99
C TYR A 805 -12.88 16.07 9.59
N ALA A 806 -12.37 14.84 9.50
CA ALA A 806 -12.27 14.09 8.26
C ALA A 806 -13.10 12.83 8.39
N ILE A 807 -13.97 12.56 7.42
CA ILE A 807 -14.63 11.26 7.30
C ILE A 807 -13.98 10.45 6.20
N ILE A 808 -13.82 9.16 6.46
CA ILE A 808 -13.51 8.15 5.47
C ILE A 808 -14.80 7.39 5.20
N TYR A 809 -15.23 7.35 3.95
CA TYR A 809 -16.52 6.82 3.56
C TYR A 809 -16.42 5.88 2.36
N ARG A 810 -17.39 4.98 2.27
CA ARG A 810 -17.61 4.14 1.09
C ARG A 810 -18.90 4.55 0.39
N ARG A 811 -18.92 4.41 -0.92
CA ARG A 811 -20.11 4.67 -1.75
C ARG A 811 -20.99 3.42 -1.77
N GLN A 812 -22.25 3.56 -1.39
CA GLN A 812 -23.20 2.46 -1.37
C GLN A 812 -24.08 2.45 -2.62
N TYR A 813 -23.84 1.47 -3.49
CA TYR A 813 -24.64 1.21 -4.69
C TYR A 813 -25.71 0.13 -4.47
N ASP A 814 -25.52 -0.73 -3.47
CA ASP A 814 -26.49 -1.77 -3.11
C ASP A 814 -27.68 -1.15 -2.37
N LYS A 815 -28.84 -1.16 -3.03
CA LYS A 815 -30.11 -0.67 -2.48
C LYS A 815 -30.51 -1.36 -1.19
N MET A 816 -30.10 -2.61 -0.97
CA MET A 816 -30.44 -3.38 0.22
C MET A 816 -29.69 -2.90 1.47
N LYS A 817 -28.59 -2.16 1.29
CA LYS A 817 -27.76 -1.61 2.37
C LYS A 817 -28.05 -0.14 2.68
N VAL A 818 -29.10 0.42 2.10
CA VAL A 818 -29.41 1.86 2.18
C VAL A 818 -30.82 2.08 2.74
N PRO A 819 -31.04 3.09 3.59
CA PRO A 819 -32.38 3.44 4.06
C PRO A 819 -33.35 3.72 2.90
N ASP A 820 -34.57 3.17 2.98
CA ASP A 820 -35.58 3.23 1.90
C ASP A 820 -35.82 4.64 1.35
N HIS A 821 -35.80 5.66 2.21
CA HIS A 821 -36.05 7.05 1.82
C HIS A 821 -34.95 7.67 0.96
N MET A 822 -33.72 7.11 0.99
CA MET A 822 -32.61 7.55 0.13
C MET A 822 -32.62 6.83 -1.24
N VAL A 823 -33.46 5.80 -1.41
CA VAL A 823 -33.60 5.05 -2.67
C VAL A 823 -34.48 5.82 -3.66
N VAL A 824 -33.97 6.97 -4.12
CA VAL A 824 -34.65 7.89 -5.05
C VAL A 824 -33.97 7.92 -6.42
N PRO A 825 -34.66 8.20 -7.54
CA PRO A 825 -34.00 8.25 -8.85
C PRO A 825 -32.94 9.36 -8.96
N THR A 826 -31.83 9.06 -9.65
CA THR A 826 -30.81 10.04 -10.01
C THR A 826 -31.33 11.02 -11.08
N THR A 827 -31.00 12.31 -10.94
CA THR A 827 -31.31 13.37 -11.93
C THR A 827 -30.02 13.97 -12.51
N GLY A 828 -30.11 14.79 -13.56
CA GLY A 828 -28.94 15.43 -14.20
C GLY A 828 -28.29 14.58 -15.29
N THR A 829 -27.11 15.00 -15.78
CA THR A 829 -26.36 14.31 -16.84
C THR A 829 -24.85 14.45 -16.66
N THR A 830 -24.10 13.35 -16.83
CA THR A 830 -22.63 13.35 -16.86
C THR A 830 -22.08 13.83 -18.19
N GLY A 831 -20.93 14.52 -18.18
CA GLY A 831 -20.36 15.17 -19.36
C GLY A 831 -19.15 14.48 -19.99
N ARG A 832 -18.50 13.51 -19.34
CA ARG A 832 -17.10 13.14 -19.70
C ARG A 832 -16.90 11.77 -20.35
N PHE A 833 -17.95 10.97 -20.62
CA PHE A 833 -17.77 9.54 -20.98
C PHE A 833 -18.43 9.09 -22.28
N TRP A 834 -17.89 7.99 -22.81
CA TRP A 834 -18.50 7.29 -23.93
C TRP A 834 -19.64 6.40 -23.44
N GLN A 835 -20.81 6.48 -24.07
CA GLN A 835 -21.97 5.62 -23.72
C GLN A 835 -22.37 4.78 -24.95
N MET A 836 -22.46 3.45 -24.81
CA MET A 836 -23.11 2.60 -25.82
C MET A 836 -24.63 2.76 -25.77
N LYS A 837 -25.27 2.94 -26.92
CA LYS A 837 -26.74 2.98 -27.02
C LYS A 837 -27.29 2.01 -28.05
N ALA A 838 -27.77 0.83 -27.64
CA ALA A 838 -28.59 -0.03 -28.50
C ALA A 838 -29.30 -1.18 -27.74
N GLY A 839 -30.59 -1.39 -28.04
CA GLY A 839 -31.32 -2.60 -27.66
C GLY A 839 -31.43 -2.84 -26.15
N ASP A 840 -31.30 -4.11 -25.74
CA ASP A 840 -31.33 -4.55 -24.33
C ASP A 840 -30.07 -4.17 -23.53
N TRP A 841 -29.05 -3.60 -24.18
CA TRP A 841 -27.80 -3.17 -23.53
C TRP A 841 -27.86 -1.68 -23.22
N LYS A 842 -27.77 -1.35 -21.93
CA LYS A 842 -27.58 0.01 -21.43
C LYS A 842 -26.17 0.12 -20.85
N ASN A 843 -25.41 1.09 -21.35
CA ASN A 843 -24.06 1.45 -20.91
C ASN A 843 -23.02 0.32 -21.08
N VAL A 844 -21.76 0.71 -21.28
CA VAL A 844 -20.62 -0.24 -21.29
C VAL A 844 -20.10 -0.29 -19.85
N PRO A 845 -19.62 -1.44 -19.34
CA PRO A 845 -18.93 -1.46 -18.05
C PRO A 845 -17.85 -0.36 -18.00
N PRO A 846 -17.69 0.34 -16.86
CA PRO A 846 -16.73 1.46 -16.73
C PRO A 846 -15.33 1.15 -17.25
N GLU A 847 -14.86 -0.09 -17.11
CA GLU A 847 -13.54 -0.58 -17.50
C GLU A 847 -13.37 -0.63 -19.02
N VAL A 848 -14.42 -1.03 -19.73
CA VAL A 848 -14.43 -0.99 -21.21
C VAL A 848 -14.33 0.46 -21.68
N ASN A 849 -15.02 1.39 -21.02
CA ASN A 849 -14.93 2.80 -21.36
C ASN A 849 -13.50 3.33 -21.15
N LYS A 850 -12.82 2.94 -20.07
CA LYS A 850 -11.40 3.30 -19.84
C LYS A 850 -10.50 2.79 -20.95
N VAL A 851 -10.64 1.52 -21.33
CA VAL A 851 -9.87 0.92 -22.42
C VAL A 851 -10.07 1.70 -23.73
N LEU A 852 -11.31 2.07 -24.06
CA LEU A 852 -11.61 2.85 -25.28
C LEU A 852 -11.04 4.28 -25.23
N ILE A 853 -11.05 4.93 -24.06
CA ILE A 853 -10.47 6.25 -23.87
C ILE A 853 -8.94 6.19 -24.00
N GLN A 854 -8.30 5.21 -23.37
CA GLN A 854 -6.85 5.05 -23.39
C GLN A 854 -6.36 4.74 -24.81
N ALA A 855 -6.99 3.79 -25.49
CA ALA A 855 -6.70 3.49 -26.89
C ALA A 855 -6.83 4.73 -27.80
N MET A 856 -7.79 5.61 -27.55
CA MET A 856 -7.91 6.87 -28.28
C MET A 856 -6.75 7.84 -27.98
N LYS A 857 -6.29 7.94 -26.73
CA LYS A 857 -5.11 8.74 -26.36
C LYS A 857 -3.85 8.20 -27.04
N ASP A 858 -3.75 6.87 -27.15
CA ASP A 858 -2.63 6.16 -27.77
C ASP A 858 -2.66 6.18 -29.31
N GLY A 859 -3.75 6.72 -29.89
CA GLY A 859 -3.92 6.88 -31.33
C GLY A 859 -4.41 5.62 -32.05
N ASP A 860 -4.95 4.65 -31.33
CA ASP A 860 -5.55 3.46 -31.92
C ASP A 860 -6.89 3.79 -32.59
N ASN A 861 -7.16 3.13 -33.71
CA ASN A 861 -8.42 3.28 -34.45
C ASN A 861 -9.44 2.19 -34.12
N GLU A 862 -8.97 1.02 -33.69
CA GLU A 862 -9.80 -0.14 -33.35
C GLU A 862 -9.26 -0.87 -32.12
N VAL A 863 -10.17 -1.33 -31.27
CA VAL A 863 -9.87 -2.11 -30.06
C VAL A 863 -10.76 -3.34 -30.00
N ALA A 864 -10.18 -4.52 -29.76
CA ALA A 864 -10.94 -5.75 -29.54
C ALA A 864 -11.04 -6.04 -28.04
N ILE A 865 -12.26 -6.28 -27.53
CA ILE A 865 -12.53 -6.52 -26.11
C ILE A 865 -13.51 -7.69 -25.98
N THR A 866 -13.24 -8.62 -25.07
CA THR A 866 -14.14 -9.75 -24.81
C THR A 866 -15.00 -9.48 -23.58
N LEU A 867 -16.33 -9.48 -23.77
CA LEU A 867 -17.32 -9.30 -22.71
C LEU A 867 -18.20 -10.54 -22.63
N HIS A 868 -18.24 -11.18 -21.45
CA HIS A 868 -18.99 -12.42 -21.19
C HIS A 868 -18.79 -13.49 -22.29
N GLY A 869 -17.52 -13.75 -22.63
CA GLY A 869 -17.13 -14.73 -23.65
C GLY A 869 -17.47 -14.35 -25.10
N THR A 870 -17.86 -13.11 -25.36
CA THR A 870 -18.11 -12.59 -26.70
C THR A 870 -17.13 -11.47 -27.03
N GLU A 871 -16.39 -11.60 -28.12
CA GLU A 871 -15.47 -10.56 -28.58
C GLU A 871 -16.24 -9.42 -29.29
N TYR A 872 -15.79 -8.20 -29.06
CA TYR A 872 -16.31 -6.98 -29.65
C TYR A 872 -15.17 -6.18 -30.28
N ILE A 873 -15.36 -5.70 -31.50
CA ILE A 873 -14.43 -4.78 -32.16
C ILE A 873 -15.01 -3.38 -32.09
N PHE A 874 -14.35 -2.51 -31.34
CA PHE A 874 -14.70 -1.10 -31.18
C PHE A 874 -13.88 -0.25 -32.14
N ASN A 875 -14.55 0.32 -33.13
CA ASN A 875 -13.99 1.32 -34.02
C ASN A 875 -14.16 2.71 -33.39
N LEU A 876 -13.06 3.28 -32.92
CA LEU A 876 -13.02 4.55 -32.18
C LEU A 876 -13.25 5.75 -33.11
N HIS A 877 -12.75 5.66 -34.35
CA HIS A 877 -12.96 6.68 -35.37
C HIS A 877 -14.45 6.79 -35.76
N ASP A 878 -15.08 5.66 -36.07
CA ASP A 878 -16.48 5.58 -36.50
C ASP A 878 -17.47 5.56 -35.33
N LYS A 879 -16.96 5.51 -34.09
CA LYS A 879 -17.73 5.49 -32.85
C LYS A 879 -18.71 4.32 -32.83
N LYS A 880 -18.25 3.09 -33.12
CA LYS A 880 -19.09 1.89 -33.20
C LYS A 880 -18.43 0.66 -32.59
N GLY A 881 -19.17 -0.10 -31.79
CA GLY A 881 -18.82 -1.47 -31.41
C GLY A 881 -19.45 -2.49 -32.36
N VAL A 882 -18.77 -3.58 -32.63
CA VAL A 882 -19.26 -4.72 -33.42
C VAL A 882 -19.13 -5.98 -32.59
N ASN A 883 -20.26 -6.62 -32.25
CA ASN A 883 -20.25 -7.94 -31.65
C ASN A 883 -19.78 -8.97 -32.69
N THR A 884 -18.66 -9.64 -32.48
CA THR A 884 -18.09 -10.56 -33.50
C THR A 884 -18.88 -11.84 -33.65
N ARG A 885 -19.63 -12.25 -32.61
CA ARG A 885 -20.49 -13.45 -32.63
C ARG A 885 -21.79 -13.23 -33.40
N THR A 886 -22.41 -12.06 -33.28
CA THR A 886 -23.73 -11.77 -33.90
C THR A 886 -23.66 -10.83 -35.09
N GLY A 887 -22.55 -10.11 -35.27
CA GLY A 887 -22.40 -9.05 -36.27
C GLY A 887 -23.15 -7.74 -35.93
N ASN A 888 -23.82 -7.67 -34.78
CA ASN A 888 -24.59 -6.50 -34.38
C ASN A 888 -23.66 -5.31 -34.14
N LYS A 889 -24.07 -4.14 -34.68
CA LYS A 889 -23.34 -2.88 -34.53
C LYS A 889 -24.05 -1.96 -33.54
N VAL A 890 -23.29 -1.40 -32.62
CA VAL A 890 -23.79 -0.53 -31.54
C VAL A 890 -23.09 0.83 -31.61
N PRO A 891 -23.82 1.95 -31.61
CA PRO A 891 -23.22 3.27 -31.62
C PRO A 891 -22.64 3.64 -30.25
N LEU A 892 -21.46 4.26 -30.28
CA LEU A 892 -20.79 4.89 -29.15
C LEU A 892 -21.14 6.38 -29.15
N ARG A 893 -21.49 6.93 -28.00
CA ARG A 893 -21.76 8.36 -27.81
C ARG A 893 -20.49 9.03 -27.33
N ALA A 894 -20.04 10.11 -27.96
CA ALA A 894 -18.82 10.81 -27.55
C ALA A 894 -19.03 11.59 -26.24
N PRO A 895 -17.94 11.87 -25.48
CA PRO A 895 -17.97 12.79 -24.36
C PRO A 895 -18.59 14.14 -24.77
N MET A 896 -19.33 14.77 -23.86
CA MET A 896 -19.75 16.16 -24.06
C MET A 896 -18.52 17.06 -23.93
N VAL A 897 -18.04 17.57 -25.06
CA VAL A 897 -16.88 18.45 -25.11
C VAL A 897 -17.26 19.81 -24.52
N ARG A 898 -16.35 20.42 -23.74
CA ARG A 898 -16.46 21.82 -23.30
C ARG A 898 -16.34 22.79 -24.46
#